data_AF-A0A117NMI6-F1
#
_entry.id   AF-A0A117NMI6-F1
#
_cell.length_a   1.000
_cell.length_b   1.000
_cell.length_c   1.000
_cell.angle_alpha   90.00
_cell.angle_beta   90.00
_cell.angle_gamma   90.00
#
_symmetry.space_group_name_H-M   'P 1'
#
loop_
_entity.id
_entity.type
_entity.pdbx_description
1 polymer ?
#
loop_
_entity_poly.entity_id
_entity_poly.type
_entity_poly.pdbx_seq_one_letter_code
_entity_poly.pdbx_strand_id
1 'polypeptide(L)'
;MPLIAQNPQPRVILGLMTFGPTAAKGARITSLDEYNKCFDYFQQQGFNEVDTARVYIGGEQEAFTAKANWKERGLTLATKWYPGEPGAHKPEVLREKLELSLKELQTDTVDIFYLHAADRATPFAETLEAVNQLHKEGKFVQLGLSNFTAFEVAEVSILCAERGWVRPTIYQAMYNAITRNIETELVPACHRYGLDIVIYNPLAGGLFSGKYKTKDIPAEGRYSDSSPTGSNYRQRYFRDATFEALSIIEPVVEKHGLTLLETALRWVRHHSALRIDNGGRDGVLVGVSSFAQLETNLADLQKGPLPEEVVQALDQAWLVAKANSPPYWHLDLKYTYDTQKAIFGPKERQLLLLIFPRDRSKSDKNTPESGIHVEVVSRLAPSPTIAVVASDNIELSEPRVTPNPDAVHDFDSDDEMVVNRPPLHRPTDGRSQQPLLQDDRHRRSHSHSSIGNADAEGLPMLHETRRPTIRSKSPERDAAKATRKKYLVASGFLLLSLISFVVQTETASYIQNELHWKKPYCMLYMTHGSWSLLWLVQLGILRLQKRKLTWDAFWRRHVFFLRTTAQMVESQEVHLSTRSSNRSPVPYLLKTTAFVTSALTVAGGSWYVAVNMTTPSDLTAIYNCSAFFAYAFSIPLLNEKLRVDKVFSVAVATIGVMVVAYGDGPNKKVSKGGTDNTGGQNRLLGNIVIGIGSILYGLYEVLYKRFACPPEGTSPGRGTIFANTFGSLIGVFTLLVLWIPLPFLHWIGWETFEWPTGEAAWMLLISVGANATFSGSFLVLISLTSPVLSSVAALLTIFLVALVDWFRTGDSLSMASIIGGLLITVAFFMLSYSTYREMNEERKKHLENDELESDSDA
;
A
#
# COMPACT_ATOMS: atom_id res chain seq x y z
N MET A 1 -25.23 -33.77 -14.72
CA MET A 1 -26.22 -33.12 -13.81
C MET A 1 -25.44 -32.28 -12.81
N PRO A 2 -25.99 -31.19 -12.24
CA PRO A 2 -25.28 -30.41 -11.24
C PRO A 2 -25.14 -31.22 -9.95
N LEU A 3 -23.90 -31.54 -9.56
CA LEU A 3 -23.61 -32.33 -8.35
C LEU A 3 -23.73 -31.52 -7.04
N ILE A 4 -23.95 -30.21 -7.14
CA ILE A 4 -24.23 -29.33 -6.00
C ILE A 4 -25.59 -28.68 -6.25
N ALA A 5 -26.63 -29.24 -5.63
CA ALA A 5 -27.92 -28.56 -5.47
C ALA A 5 -27.82 -27.59 -4.27
N GLN A 6 -28.49 -26.44 -4.35
CA GLN A 6 -28.63 -25.57 -3.17
C GLN A 6 -29.66 -26.17 -2.21
N ASN A 7 -29.15 -26.79 -1.15
CA ASN A 7 -29.95 -27.29 -0.04
C ASN A 7 -30.43 -26.09 0.81
N PRO A 8 -31.71 -25.98 1.21
CA PRO A 8 -32.17 -24.95 2.14
C PRO A 8 -31.66 -25.14 3.58
N GLN A 9 -31.02 -26.27 3.91
CA GLN A 9 -30.35 -26.51 5.19
C GLN A 9 -28.95 -25.89 5.24
N PRO A 10 -28.45 -25.50 6.44
CA PRO A 10 -27.07 -25.05 6.60
C PRO A 10 -26.06 -26.12 6.16
N ARG A 11 -24.93 -25.71 5.57
CA ARG A 11 -23.90 -26.65 5.08
C ARG A 11 -23.16 -27.32 6.24
N VAL A 12 -23.57 -28.53 6.61
CA VAL A 12 -22.92 -29.34 7.65
C VAL A 12 -22.13 -30.49 7.01
N ILE A 13 -20.91 -30.71 7.50
CA ILE A 13 -19.96 -31.71 6.99
C ILE A 13 -19.59 -32.66 8.14
N LEU A 14 -19.64 -33.98 7.91
CA LEU A 14 -19.27 -34.96 8.92
C LEU A 14 -17.75 -35.18 8.94
N GLY A 15 -17.09 -34.84 10.04
CA GLY A 15 -15.65 -34.96 10.23
C GLY A 15 -15.23 -36.37 10.68
N LEU A 16 -14.52 -37.09 9.82
CA LEU A 16 -14.22 -38.53 9.97
C LEU A 16 -12.93 -38.83 10.77
N MET A 17 -12.28 -37.81 11.35
CA MET A 17 -11.01 -37.92 12.09
C MET A 17 -11.00 -38.99 13.20
N THR A 18 -12.16 -39.33 13.75
CA THR A 18 -12.38 -40.24 14.89
C THR A 18 -12.97 -41.60 14.49
N PHE A 19 -13.19 -41.85 13.20
CA PHE A 19 -13.75 -43.10 12.67
C PHE A 19 -12.64 -43.97 12.08
N GLY A 20 -12.48 -45.21 12.55
CA GLY A 20 -11.42 -46.09 12.04
C GLY A 20 -11.31 -47.40 12.83
N PRO A 21 -10.61 -48.41 12.31
CA PRO A 21 -10.74 -49.79 12.76
C PRO A 21 -10.09 -50.09 14.13
N THR A 22 -9.33 -49.16 14.72
CA THR A 22 -8.65 -49.39 16.00
C THR A 22 -8.56 -48.14 16.89
N ALA A 23 -9.02 -48.29 18.13
CA ALA A 23 -8.91 -47.25 19.16
C ALA A 23 -7.44 -46.94 19.53
N ALA A 24 -6.52 -47.88 19.31
CA ALA A 24 -5.08 -47.69 19.59
C ALA A 24 -4.46 -46.57 18.73
N LYS A 25 -5.04 -46.25 17.57
CA LYS A 25 -4.65 -45.12 16.71
C LYS A 25 -5.52 -43.88 16.91
N GLY A 26 -6.27 -43.81 18.01
CA GLY A 26 -7.10 -42.67 18.40
C GLY A 26 -8.55 -42.68 17.87
N ALA A 27 -8.98 -43.76 17.20
CA ALA A 27 -10.38 -43.89 16.79
C ALA A 27 -11.31 -44.03 18.00
N ARG A 28 -12.57 -43.66 17.82
CA ARG A 28 -13.63 -43.72 18.84
C ARG A 28 -14.86 -44.48 18.33
N ILE A 29 -15.20 -44.30 17.05
CA ILE A 29 -16.19 -45.13 16.34
C ILE A 29 -15.41 -46.16 15.54
N THR A 30 -15.45 -47.42 16.00
CA THR A 30 -14.60 -48.53 15.53
C THR A 30 -15.36 -49.69 14.89
N SER A 31 -16.68 -49.78 15.07
CA SER A 31 -17.53 -50.74 14.36
C SER A 31 -18.03 -50.15 13.04
N LEU A 32 -18.16 -51.00 12.02
CA LEU A 32 -18.83 -50.58 10.78
C LEU A 32 -20.33 -50.34 11.01
N ASP A 33 -20.94 -50.99 11.99
CA ASP A 33 -22.37 -50.82 12.29
C ASP A 33 -22.67 -49.43 12.86
N GLU A 34 -21.89 -48.93 13.82
CA GLU A 34 -22.05 -47.55 14.31
C GLU A 34 -21.66 -46.52 13.24
N TYR A 35 -20.67 -46.82 12.40
CA TYR A 35 -20.29 -45.93 11.30
C TYR A 35 -21.40 -45.83 10.24
N ASN A 36 -21.95 -46.96 9.79
CA ASN A 36 -23.11 -46.99 8.90
C ASN A 36 -24.30 -46.26 9.53
N LYS A 37 -24.60 -46.51 10.80
CA LYS A 37 -25.67 -45.79 11.53
C LYS A 37 -25.46 -44.27 11.54
N CYS A 38 -24.23 -43.79 11.70
CA CYS A 38 -23.89 -42.37 11.59
C CYS A 38 -24.17 -41.82 10.18
N PHE A 39 -23.79 -42.53 9.12
CA PHE A 39 -24.11 -42.15 7.75
C PHE A 39 -25.62 -42.17 7.47
N ASP A 40 -26.33 -43.23 7.88
CA ASP A 40 -27.78 -43.36 7.72
C ASP A 40 -28.52 -42.16 8.34
N TYR A 41 -28.17 -41.80 9.57
CA TYR A 41 -28.75 -40.66 10.26
C TYR A 41 -28.36 -39.30 9.64
N PHE A 42 -27.09 -39.12 9.26
CA PHE A 42 -26.62 -37.89 8.60
C PHE A 42 -27.36 -37.64 7.27
N GLN A 43 -27.58 -38.69 6.48
CA GLN A 43 -28.35 -38.64 5.24
C GLN A 43 -29.87 -38.45 5.51
N GLN A 44 -30.43 -39.04 6.57
CA GLN A 44 -31.82 -38.78 7.00
C GLN A 44 -32.05 -37.32 7.43
N GLN A 45 -31.03 -36.64 7.97
CA GLN A 45 -31.06 -35.20 8.25
C GLN A 45 -30.84 -34.33 6.99
N GLY A 46 -30.66 -34.94 5.82
CA GLY A 46 -30.50 -34.23 4.54
C GLY A 46 -29.08 -33.73 4.24
N PHE A 47 -28.05 -34.25 4.94
CA PHE A 47 -26.64 -33.90 4.71
C PHE A 47 -25.89 -35.04 4.00
N ASN A 48 -24.91 -34.69 3.15
CA ASN A 48 -24.18 -35.65 2.32
C ASN A 48 -22.66 -35.39 2.20
N GLU A 49 -22.10 -34.34 2.80
CA GLU A 49 -20.66 -34.03 2.74
C GLU A 49 -19.87 -34.65 3.89
N VAL A 50 -18.74 -35.30 3.59
CA VAL A 50 -17.85 -35.94 4.58
C VAL A 50 -16.38 -35.54 4.40
N ASP A 51 -15.65 -35.38 5.51
CA ASP A 51 -14.25 -34.95 5.54
C ASP A 51 -13.33 -36.01 6.15
N THR A 52 -12.32 -36.42 5.39
CA THR A 52 -11.23 -37.30 5.85
C THR A 52 -9.85 -36.77 5.45
N ALA A 53 -8.77 -37.48 5.77
CA ALA A 53 -7.40 -37.14 5.39
C ALA A 53 -6.49 -38.36 5.48
N ARG A 54 -5.47 -38.47 4.60
CA ARG A 54 -4.51 -39.59 4.53
C ARG A 54 -3.71 -39.84 5.83
N VAL A 55 -3.73 -38.89 6.77
CA VAL A 55 -3.07 -38.97 8.09
C VAL A 55 -4.01 -39.38 9.23
N TYR A 56 -5.33 -39.44 9.02
CA TYR A 56 -6.29 -39.84 10.05
C TYR A 56 -6.17 -41.33 10.40
N ILE A 57 -6.30 -41.65 11.69
CA ILE A 57 -6.16 -43.00 12.28
C ILE A 57 -4.91 -43.73 11.75
N GLY A 58 -3.77 -43.01 11.68
CA GLY A 58 -2.50 -43.56 11.18
C GLY A 58 -2.58 -44.13 9.76
N GLY A 59 -3.42 -43.56 8.90
CA GLY A 59 -3.61 -43.94 7.50
C GLY A 59 -4.81 -44.86 7.22
N GLU A 60 -5.45 -45.42 8.24
CA GLU A 60 -6.50 -46.45 8.10
C GLU A 60 -7.92 -45.89 7.92
N GLN A 61 -8.11 -44.57 8.08
CA GLN A 61 -9.43 -43.93 8.02
C GLN A 61 -10.15 -44.21 6.69
N GLU A 62 -9.54 -43.87 5.55
CA GLU A 62 -10.22 -43.97 4.26
C GLU A 62 -10.56 -45.41 3.84
N ALA A 63 -9.70 -46.38 4.18
CA ALA A 63 -9.99 -47.80 4.00
C ALA A 63 -11.17 -48.29 4.85
N PHE A 64 -11.46 -47.61 5.96
CA PHE A 64 -12.64 -47.84 6.79
C PHE A 64 -13.88 -47.15 6.22
N THR A 65 -13.71 -45.97 5.62
CA THR A 65 -14.76 -45.22 4.91
C THR A 65 -15.22 -45.93 3.63
N ALA A 66 -14.30 -46.53 2.86
CA ALA A 66 -14.63 -47.44 1.76
C ALA A 66 -15.53 -48.59 2.22
N LYS A 67 -15.19 -49.25 3.34
CA LYS A 67 -15.97 -50.34 3.94
C LYS A 67 -17.33 -49.93 4.52
N ALA A 68 -17.60 -48.63 4.64
CA ALA A 68 -18.90 -48.07 4.99
C ALA A 68 -19.73 -47.65 3.76
N ASN A 69 -19.29 -48.04 2.55
CA ASN A 69 -19.98 -47.88 1.27
C ASN A 69 -20.36 -46.43 0.94
N TRP A 70 -19.46 -45.49 1.25
CA TRP A 70 -19.69 -44.04 1.10
C TRP A 70 -20.10 -43.61 -0.33
N LYS A 71 -19.59 -44.34 -1.34
CA LYS A 71 -19.77 -44.05 -2.76
C LYS A 71 -21.11 -44.54 -3.27
N GLU A 72 -21.51 -45.74 -2.85
CA GLU A 72 -22.82 -46.35 -3.10
C GLU A 72 -23.94 -45.54 -2.42
N ARG A 73 -23.63 -44.93 -1.27
CA ARG A 73 -24.48 -43.97 -0.55
C ARG A 73 -24.61 -42.61 -1.23
N GLY A 74 -23.78 -42.29 -2.22
CA GLY A 74 -23.78 -40.98 -2.89
C GLY A 74 -23.27 -39.82 -2.00
N LEU A 75 -22.35 -40.10 -1.07
CA LEU A 75 -21.74 -39.05 -0.24
C LEU A 75 -20.67 -38.28 -1.03
N THR A 76 -20.65 -36.96 -0.87
CA THR A 76 -19.60 -36.06 -1.38
C THR A 76 -18.42 -36.11 -0.43
N LEU A 77 -17.21 -36.44 -0.92
CA LEU A 77 -16.07 -36.74 -0.08
C LEU A 77 -14.86 -35.80 -0.30
N ALA A 78 -14.33 -35.29 0.80
CA ALA A 78 -13.08 -34.55 0.87
C ALA A 78 -11.95 -35.41 1.47
N THR A 79 -10.76 -35.39 0.86
CA THR A 79 -9.51 -35.88 1.49
C THR A 79 -8.35 -34.88 1.34
N LYS A 80 -7.27 -35.10 2.09
CA LYS A 80 -6.16 -34.13 2.28
C LYS A 80 -4.83 -34.82 2.50
N TRP A 81 -3.76 -34.15 2.07
CA TRP A 81 -2.38 -34.53 2.40
C TRP A 81 -1.68 -33.47 3.25
N TYR A 82 -1.16 -33.89 4.42
CA TYR A 82 -0.48 -33.02 5.38
C TYR A 82 1.04 -33.03 5.17
N PRO A 83 1.69 -31.87 5.00
CA PRO A 83 3.14 -31.79 4.91
C PRO A 83 3.76 -31.90 6.31
N GLY A 84 3.90 -33.14 6.79
CA GLY A 84 4.59 -33.42 8.06
C GLY A 84 6.10 -33.19 7.96
N GLU A 85 6.67 -33.37 6.77
CA GLU A 85 8.10 -33.22 6.47
C GLU A 85 8.33 -32.21 5.32
N PRO A 86 9.49 -31.53 5.27
CA PRO A 86 9.85 -30.64 4.16
C PRO A 86 9.83 -31.33 2.80
N GLY A 87 9.16 -30.74 1.81
CA GLY A 87 9.07 -31.31 0.46
C GLY A 87 7.91 -32.30 0.26
N ALA A 88 7.05 -32.48 1.26
CA ALA A 88 5.90 -33.37 1.18
C ALA A 88 4.82 -32.91 0.16
N HIS A 89 4.85 -31.67 -0.34
CA HIS A 89 4.01 -31.19 -1.45
C HIS A 89 4.78 -31.04 -2.77
N LYS A 90 5.90 -31.75 -2.95
CA LYS A 90 6.52 -31.94 -4.26
C LYS A 90 5.61 -32.74 -5.22
N PRO A 91 5.77 -32.58 -6.55
CA PRO A 91 4.92 -33.23 -7.55
C PRO A 91 4.78 -34.75 -7.41
N GLU A 92 5.90 -35.44 -7.16
CA GLU A 92 5.95 -36.89 -6.99
C GLU A 92 5.24 -37.37 -5.71
N VAL A 93 5.38 -36.64 -4.61
CA VAL A 93 4.75 -36.99 -3.32
C VAL A 93 3.25 -36.70 -3.36
N LEU A 94 2.82 -35.58 -3.93
CA LEU A 94 1.39 -35.27 -4.10
C LEU A 94 0.67 -36.35 -4.92
N ARG A 95 1.31 -36.78 -6.01
CA ARG A 95 0.82 -37.89 -6.84
C ARG A 95 0.70 -39.18 -6.03
N GLU A 96 1.79 -39.62 -5.41
CA GLU A 96 1.84 -40.87 -4.64
C GLU A 96 0.77 -40.89 -3.53
N LYS A 97 0.63 -39.81 -2.77
CA LYS A 97 -0.30 -39.75 -1.64
C LYS A 97 -1.76 -39.56 -2.07
N LEU A 98 -2.05 -38.87 -3.18
CA LEU A 98 -3.41 -38.83 -3.73
C LEU A 98 -3.79 -40.19 -4.34
N GLU A 99 -2.93 -40.81 -5.15
CA GLU A 99 -3.19 -42.13 -5.75
C GLU A 99 -3.36 -43.23 -4.70
N LEU A 100 -2.61 -43.18 -3.60
CA LEU A 100 -2.84 -44.04 -2.42
C LEU A 100 -4.19 -43.74 -1.75
N SER A 101 -4.60 -42.47 -1.64
CA SER A 101 -5.89 -42.10 -1.04
C SER A 101 -7.07 -42.58 -1.86
N LEU A 102 -6.98 -42.44 -3.20
CA LEU A 102 -7.94 -42.97 -4.16
C LEU A 102 -8.06 -44.50 -4.06
N LYS A 103 -6.93 -45.21 -3.98
CA LYS A 103 -6.88 -46.67 -3.77
C LYS A 103 -7.57 -47.10 -2.47
N GLU A 104 -7.26 -46.48 -1.34
CA GLU A 104 -7.86 -46.85 -0.04
C GLU A 104 -9.34 -46.45 0.04
N LEU A 105 -9.76 -45.36 -0.64
CA LEU A 105 -11.17 -44.97 -0.79
C LEU A 105 -11.98 -45.81 -1.78
N GLN A 106 -11.31 -46.66 -2.58
CA GLN A 106 -11.89 -47.45 -3.67
C GLN A 106 -12.59 -46.58 -4.75
N THR A 107 -11.92 -45.50 -5.16
CA THR A 107 -12.44 -44.57 -6.17
C THR A 107 -11.33 -43.98 -7.04
N ASP A 108 -11.62 -43.68 -8.29
CA ASP A 108 -10.72 -42.99 -9.22
C ASP A 108 -10.72 -41.47 -9.05
N THR A 109 -11.72 -40.92 -8.34
CA THR A 109 -11.89 -39.48 -8.08
C THR A 109 -12.54 -39.17 -6.73
N VAL A 110 -12.23 -37.99 -6.17
CA VAL A 110 -12.85 -37.40 -4.97
C VAL A 110 -13.39 -36.00 -5.26
N ASP A 111 -14.45 -35.57 -4.58
CA ASP A 111 -15.04 -34.26 -4.82
C ASP A 111 -14.10 -33.12 -4.44
N ILE A 112 -13.33 -33.25 -3.36
CA ILE A 112 -12.41 -32.21 -2.89
C ILE A 112 -11.06 -32.81 -2.47
N PHE A 113 -9.96 -32.28 -3.02
CA PHE A 113 -8.61 -32.55 -2.55
C PHE A 113 -8.02 -31.31 -1.89
N TYR A 114 -7.64 -31.44 -0.62
CA TYR A 114 -7.07 -30.35 0.19
C TYR A 114 -5.54 -30.44 0.33
N LEU A 115 -4.87 -29.32 0.07
CA LEU A 115 -3.56 -29.07 0.68
C LEU A 115 -3.79 -28.74 2.17
N HIS A 116 -3.41 -29.66 3.07
CA HIS A 116 -3.86 -29.66 4.47
C HIS A 116 -3.08 -28.68 5.39
N ALA A 117 -1.92 -28.21 4.93
CA ALA A 117 -1.15 -27.07 5.43
C ALA A 117 -0.22 -26.60 4.30
N ALA A 118 0.44 -25.44 4.46
CA ALA A 118 1.42 -24.98 3.49
C ALA A 118 2.78 -25.70 3.66
N ASP A 119 3.22 -26.46 2.65
CA ASP A 119 4.62 -26.91 2.57
C ASP A 119 5.52 -25.75 2.15
N ARG A 120 6.05 -25.02 3.12
CA ARG A 120 6.94 -23.87 2.87
C ARG A 120 8.36 -24.29 2.47
N ALA A 121 8.64 -25.58 2.31
CA ALA A 121 9.88 -26.05 1.70
C ALA A 121 9.78 -26.26 0.18
N THR A 122 8.57 -26.39 -0.38
CA THR A 122 8.33 -26.50 -1.82
C THR A 122 7.84 -25.17 -2.41
N PRO A 123 8.39 -24.68 -3.53
CA PRO A 123 7.82 -23.54 -4.26
C PRO A 123 6.37 -23.81 -4.66
N PHE A 124 5.42 -22.97 -4.26
CA PHE A 124 4.00 -23.20 -4.53
C PHE A 124 3.67 -23.37 -6.02
N ALA A 125 4.50 -22.82 -6.91
CA ALA A 125 4.40 -23.07 -8.35
C ALA A 125 4.54 -24.57 -8.72
N GLU A 126 5.47 -25.30 -8.12
CA GLU A 126 5.70 -26.73 -8.40
C GLU A 126 4.55 -27.58 -7.84
N THR A 127 4.16 -27.30 -6.59
CA THR A 127 2.97 -27.89 -5.93
C THR A 127 1.71 -27.71 -6.78
N LEU A 128 1.42 -26.48 -7.23
CA LEU A 128 0.18 -26.18 -7.95
C LEU A 128 0.19 -26.67 -9.40
N GLU A 129 1.36 -26.81 -10.03
CA GLU A 129 1.50 -27.47 -11.34
C GLU A 129 1.08 -28.94 -11.25
N ALA A 130 1.58 -29.64 -10.23
CA ALA A 130 1.23 -31.04 -9.97
C ALA A 130 -0.25 -31.22 -9.60
N VAL A 131 -0.78 -30.38 -8.72
CA VAL A 131 -2.21 -30.34 -8.37
C VAL A 131 -3.09 -30.12 -9.61
N ASN A 132 -2.70 -29.19 -10.50
CA ASN A 132 -3.42 -28.94 -11.74
C ASN A 132 -3.35 -30.11 -12.73
N GLN A 133 -2.23 -30.83 -12.77
CA GLN A 133 -2.10 -32.04 -13.59
C GLN A 133 -2.95 -33.19 -13.04
N LEU A 134 -3.01 -33.37 -11.71
CA LEU A 134 -3.88 -34.35 -11.06
C LEU A 134 -5.37 -34.04 -11.26
N HIS A 135 -5.76 -32.75 -11.24
CA HIS A 135 -7.12 -32.32 -11.61
C HIS A 135 -7.45 -32.64 -13.09
N LYS A 136 -6.52 -32.39 -14.02
CA LYS A 136 -6.69 -32.74 -15.44
C LYS A 136 -6.80 -34.25 -15.70
N GLU A 137 -6.20 -35.06 -14.83
CA GLU A 137 -6.36 -36.52 -14.80
C GLU A 137 -7.68 -36.97 -14.17
N GLY A 138 -8.55 -36.04 -13.77
CA GLY A 138 -9.87 -36.33 -13.19
C GLY A 138 -9.84 -36.80 -11.73
N LYS A 139 -8.67 -36.81 -11.07
CA LYS A 139 -8.47 -37.41 -9.73
C LYS A 139 -9.13 -36.65 -8.59
N PHE A 140 -9.50 -35.39 -8.80
CA PHE A 140 -10.38 -34.65 -7.92
C PHE A 140 -11.14 -33.55 -8.67
N VAL A 141 -12.29 -33.12 -8.14
CA VAL A 141 -13.15 -32.09 -8.77
C VAL A 141 -12.81 -30.67 -8.27
N GLN A 142 -12.58 -30.48 -6.98
CA GLN A 142 -12.29 -29.17 -6.37
C GLN A 142 -10.96 -29.15 -5.62
N LEU A 143 -10.18 -28.09 -5.81
CA LEU A 143 -9.01 -27.80 -4.98
C LEU A 143 -9.44 -27.07 -3.70
N GLY A 144 -9.06 -27.62 -2.55
CA GLY A 144 -9.18 -27.00 -1.24
C GLY A 144 -7.83 -26.57 -0.65
N LEU A 145 -7.85 -25.55 0.20
CA LEU A 145 -6.72 -25.18 1.07
C LEU A 145 -7.11 -25.33 2.53
N SER A 146 -6.16 -25.65 3.41
CA SER A 146 -6.37 -25.63 4.85
C SER A 146 -5.09 -25.19 5.54
N ASN A 147 -5.22 -24.39 6.59
CA ASN A 147 -4.11 -23.95 7.45
C ASN A 147 -2.96 -23.18 6.74
N PHE A 148 -3.29 -22.44 5.67
CA PHE A 148 -2.47 -21.39 5.06
C PHE A 148 -2.76 -20.03 5.72
N THR A 149 -1.93 -19.02 5.48
CA THR A 149 -2.24 -17.61 5.82
C THR A 149 -3.06 -16.93 4.72
N ALA A 150 -3.74 -15.82 5.06
CA ALA A 150 -4.49 -15.01 4.09
C ALA A 150 -3.63 -14.51 2.90
N PHE A 151 -2.33 -14.23 3.11
CA PHE A 151 -1.43 -13.81 2.03
C PHE A 151 -0.99 -14.99 1.14
N GLU A 152 -0.80 -16.19 1.70
CA GLU A 152 -0.54 -17.39 0.90
C GLU A 152 -1.79 -17.80 0.09
N VAL A 153 -3.00 -17.67 0.65
CA VAL A 153 -4.27 -17.87 -0.09
C VAL A 153 -4.36 -16.90 -1.28
N ALA A 154 -3.95 -15.64 -1.10
CA ALA A 154 -3.86 -14.67 -2.18
C ALA A 154 -2.83 -15.07 -3.25
N GLU A 155 -1.62 -15.49 -2.83
CA GLU A 155 -0.56 -15.95 -3.74
C GLU A 155 -1.01 -17.14 -4.58
N VAL A 156 -1.50 -18.21 -3.94
CA VAL A 156 -2.01 -19.42 -4.60
C VAL A 156 -3.15 -19.09 -5.57
N SER A 157 -4.12 -18.27 -5.14
CA SER A 157 -5.29 -17.92 -5.97
C SER A 157 -4.90 -17.11 -7.21
N ILE A 158 -3.95 -16.17 -7.07
CA ILE A 158 -3.44 -15.36 -8.18
C ILE A 158 -2.56 -16.21 -9.10
N LEU A 159 -1.69 -17.06 -8.56
CA LEU A 159 -0.78 -17.91 -9.32
C LEU A 159 -1.52 -18.93 -10.18
N CYS A 160 -2.58 -19.56 -9.66
CA CYS A 160 -3.43 -20.43 -10.46
C CYS A 160 -4.20 -19.65 -11.53
N ALA A 161 -4.75 -18.48 -11.21
CA ALA A 161 -5.47 -17.64 -12.17
C ALA A 161 -4.56 -17.15 -13.32
N GLU A 162 -3.33 -16.76 -13.02
CA GLU A 162 -2.36 -16.29 -14.01
C GLU A 162 -1.87 -17.40 -14.96
N ARG A 163 -1.78 -18.64 -14.47
CA ARG A 163 -1.30 -19.79 -15.25
C ARG A 163 -2.41 -20.64 -15.90
N GLY A 164 -3.68 -20.27 -15.74
CA GLY A 164 -4.81 -21.06 -16.24
C GLY A 164 -4.93 -22.44 -15.56
N TRP A 165 -4.59 -22.51 -14.28
CA TRP A 165 -4.64 -23.72 -13.47
C TRP A 165 -5.91 -23.79 -12.62
N VAL A 166 -6.26 -24.99 -12.14
CA VAL A 166 -7.33 -25.17 -11.14
C VAL A 166 -7.09 -24.26 -9.94
N ARG A 167 -8.06 -23.39 -9.64
CA ARG A 167 -8.00 -22.46 -8.50
C ARG A 167 -8.55 -23.14 -7.25
N PRO A 168 -8.07 -22.78 -6.06
CA PRO A 168 -8.77 -23.16 -4.84
C PRO A 168 -10.17 -22.54 -4.85
N THR A 169 -11.16 -23.33 -4.39
CA THR A 169 -12.59 -22.95 -4.36
C THR A 169 -13.21 -23.10 -2.98
N ILE A 170 -12.47 -23.69 -2.04
CA ILE A 170 -12.89 -23.90 -0.66
C ILE A 170 -11.68 -23.80 0.29
N TYR A 171 -11.91 -23.29 1.49
CA TYR A 171 -10.91 -23.14 2.53
C TYR A 171 -11.39 -23.79 3.84
N GLN A 172 -10.57 -24.67 4.43
CA GLN A 172 -10.84 -25.31 5.71
C GLN A 172 -10.06 -24.67 6.86
N ALA A 173 -10.76 -23.98 7.77
CA ALA A 173 -10.18 -23.12 8.82
C ALA A 173 -10.48 -23.58 10.26
N MET A 174 -9.63 -23.19 11.23
CA MET A 174 -9.96 -23.27 12.65
C MET A 174 -10.80 -22.05 13.08
N TYR A 175 -12.01 -22.27 13.60
CA TYR A 175 -12.90 -21.20 14.02
C TYR A 175 -13.90 -21.67 15.08
N ASN A 176 -14.17 -20.82 16.08
CA ASN A 176 -15.24 -20.95 17.08
C ASN A 176 -15.33 -19.65 17.90
N ALA A 177 -16.31 -19.56 18.80
CA ALA A 177 -16.62 -18.34 19.55
C ALA A 177 -15.45 -17.75 20.37
N ILE A 178 -14.42 -18.53 20.71
CA ILE A 178 -13.22 -18.08 21.44
C ILE A 178 -11.91 -18.24 20.63
N THR A 179 -12.01 -18.44 19.32
CA THR A 179 -10.85 -18.59 18.41
C THR A 179 -11.21 -17.98 17.06
N ARG A 180 -11.22 -16.64 16.99
CA ARG A 180 -11.74 -15.89 15.83
C ARG A 180 -10.68 -15.21 14.96
N ASN A 181 -9.43 -15.67 15.01
CA ASN A 181 -8.28 -15.07 14.30
C ASN A 181 -8.42 -14.97 12.77
N ILE A 182 -9.41 -15.65 12.17
CA ILE A 182 -9.66 -15.62 10.73
C ILE A 182 -10.41 -14.36 10.25
N GLU A 183 -11.14 -13.67 11.13
CA GLU A 183 -12.10 -12.62 10.78
C GLU A 183 -11.44 -11.41 10.11
N THR A 184 -10.29 -10.97 10.62
CA THR A 184 -9.62 -9.73 10.18
C THR A 184 -9.09 -9.79 8.75
N GLU A 185 -8.62 -10.96 8.29
CA GLU A 185 -7.87 -11.09 7.02
C GLU A 185 -8.30 -12.28 6.18
N LEU A 186 -8.44 -13.48 6.77
CA LEU A 186 -8.73 -14.69 6.00
C LEU A 186 -10.15 -14.70 5.46
N VAL A 187 -11.14 -14.31 6.27
CA VAL A 187 -12.55 -14.21 5.82
C VAL A 187 -12.70 -13.20 4.66
N PRO A 188 -12.15 -11.96 4.75
CA PRO A 188 -12.04 -11.07 3.59
C PRO A 188 -11.29 -11.67 2.38
N ALA A 189 -10.19 -12.40 2.59
CA ALA A 189 -9.41 -12.99 1.50
C ALA A 189 -10.19 -14.09 0.75
N CYS A 190 -10.77 -15.06 1.47
CA CYS A 190 -11.57 -16.14 0.87
C CYS A 190 -12.74 -15.56 0.05
N HIS A 191 -13.50 -14.63 0.64
CA HIS A 191 -14.56 -13.90 -0.06
C HIS A 191 -14.06 -13.11 -1.28
N ARG A 192 -12.84 -12.54 -1.23
CA ARG A 192 -12.25 -11.78 -2.34
C ARG A 192 -11.80 -12.66 -3.51
N TYR A 193 -11.37 -13.90 -3.27
CA TYR A 193 -10.89 -14.82 -4.32
C TYR A 193 -11.94 -15.87 -4.75
N GLY A 194 -13.09 -15.92 -4.05
CA GLY A 194 -14.19 -16.82 -4.35
C GLY A 194 -14.00 -18.23 -3.80
N LEU A 195 -13.46 -18.32 -2.57
CA LEU A 195 -13.39 -19.56 -1.80
C LEU A 195 -14.53 -19.57 -0.77
N ASP A 196 -15.26 -20.67 -0.68
CA ASP A 196 -16.17 -20.95 0.44
C ASP A 196 -15.35 -21.26 1.71
N ILE A 197 -15.87 -20.97 2.89
CA ILE A 197 -15.18 -21.21 4.17
C ILE A 197 -15.88 -22.33 4.94
N VAL A 198 -15.19 -23.44 5.16
CA VAL A 198 -15.67 -24.51 6.05
C VAL A 198 -14.80 -24.58 7.30
N ILE A 199 -15.42 -24.71 8.48
CA ILE A 199 -14.67 -24.57 9.74
C ILE A 199 -14.60 -25.87 10.54
N TYR A 200 -13.44 -26.12 11.14
CA TYR A 200 -13.18 -27.20 12.07
C TYR A 200 -12.96 -26.67 13.50
N ASN A 201 -13.13 -27.57 14.48
CA ASN A 201 -13.16 -27.25 15.91
C ASN A 201 -14.24 -26.21 16.31
N PRO A 202 -15.52 -26.31 15.85
CA PRO A 202 -16.60 -25.43 16.32
C PRO A 202 -16.79 -25.49 17.85
N LEU A 203 -16.61 -26.68 18.44
CA LEU A 203 -16.66 -26.91 19.89
C LEU A 203 -15.30 -26.70 20.59
N ALA A 204 -14.34 -26.00 19.97
CA ALA A 204 -12.97 -25.81 20.46
C ALA A 204 -12.37 -27.13 21.00
N GLY A 205 -12.20 -28.13 20.14
CA GLY A 205 -11.72 -29.47 20.52
C GLY A 205 -12.65 -30.32 21.41
N GLY A 206 -13.75 -29.76 21.91
CA GLY A 206 -14.61 -30.35 22.95
C GLY A 206 -14.52 -29.62 24.29
N LEU A 207 -13.87 -28.45 24.34
CA LEU A 207 -13.83 -27.56 25.50
C LEU A 207 -15.24 -27.08 25.90
N PHE A 208 -16.06 -26.73 24.90
CA PHE A 208 -17.47 -26.33 25.09
C PHE A 208 -18.40 -27.46 25.59
N SER A 209 -17.87 -28.61 26.03
CA SER A 209 -18.66 -29.59 26.78
C SER A 209 -18.63 -29.37 28.31
N GLY A 210 -18.07 -28.24 28.80
CA GLY A 210 -18.10 -27.81 30.21
C GLY A 210 -17.29 -28.64 31.21
N LYS A 211 -16.76 -29.80 30.80
CA LYS A 211 -16.05 -30.77 31.67
C LYS A 211 -14.59 -30.43 31.98
N TYR A 212 -14.05 -29.38 31.36
CA TYR A 212 -12.67 -28.94 31.56
C TYR A 212 -12.70 -27.56 32.21
N LYS A 213 -12.53 -27.52 33.54
CA LYS A 213 -12.57 -26.28 34.35
C LYS A 213 -11.18 -25.71 34.67
N THR A 214 -10.13 -26.49 34.49
CA THR A 214 -8.74 -26.15 34.81
C THR A 214 -7.79 -26.63 33.70
N LYS A 215 -6.53 -26.18 33.77
CA LYS A 215 -5.43 -26.60 32.90
C LYS A 215 -4.93 -28.04 33.15
N ASP A 216 -5.43 -28.72 34.17
CA ASP A 216 -4.92 -30.03 34.59
C ASP A 216 -5.12 -31.06 33.47
N ILE A 217 -4.14 -31.94 33.28
CA ILE A 217 -4.21 -32.93 32.20
C ILE A 217 -5.31 -33.96 32.56
N PRO A 218 -6.39 -34.07 31.78
CA PRO A 218 -7.46 -35.00 32.09
C PRO A 218 -7.03 -36.44 31.78
N ALA A 219 -7.58 -37.41 32.51
CA ALA A 219 -7.36 -38.84 32.23
C ALA A 219 -7.91 -39.26 30.84
N GLU A 220 -9.00 -38.64 30.39
CA GLU A 220 -9.74 -39.03 29.19
C GLU A 220 -10.17 -37.88 28.25
N GLY A 221 -10.61 -38.28 27.04
CA GLY A 221 -11.19 -37.42 26.02
C GLY A 221 -10.25 -37.14 24.85
N ARG A 222 -10.20 -35.86 24.43
CA ARG A 222 -9.32 -35.37 23.35
C ARG A 222 -8.08 -34.62 23.87
N TYR A 223 -8.10 -34.17 25.12
CA TYR A 223 -7.02 -33.42 25.77
C TYR A 223 -6.11 -34.28 26.67
N SER A 224 -6.46 -35.55 26.87
CA SER A 224 -5.71 -36.50 27.71
C SER A 224 -4.47 -37.03 27.01
N ASP A 225 -3.48 -37.50 27.78
CA ASP A 225 -2.30 -38.19 27.21
C ASP A 225 -2.63 -39.58 26.65
N SER A 226 -3.80 -40.13 26.98
CA SER A 226 -4.42 -41.27 26.29
C SER A 226 -4.93 -40.94 24.88
N SER A 227 -4.87 -39.68 24.44
CA SER A 227 -5.09 -39.27 23.04
C SER A 227 -3.76 -39.00 22.34
N PRO A 228 -3.49 -39.62 21.16
CA PRO A 228 -2.36 -39.24 20.31
C PRO A 228 -2.33 -37.76 19.87
N THR A 229 -3.41 -37.01 20.11
CA THR A 229 -3.51 -35.57 19.82
C THR A 229 -3.59 -34.69 21.07
N GLY A 230 -3.53 -35.27 22.29
CA GLY A 230 -3.77 -34.58 23.56
C GLY A 230 -2.89 -33.35 23.75
N SER A 231 -1.56 -33.52 23.65
CA SER A 231 -0.59 -32.43 23.76
C SER A 231 -0.87 -31.30 22.75
N ASN A 232 -1.16 -31.64 21.49
CA ASN A 232 -1.43 -30.66 20.43
C ASN A 232 -2.73 -29.87 20.68
N TYR A 233 -3.76 -30.50 21.25
CA TYR A 233 -4.99 -29.81 21.64
C TYR A 233 -4.81 -28.95 22.90
N ARG A 234 -4.05 -29.42 23.90
CA ARG A 234 -3.67 -28.61 25.07
C ARG A 234 -2.86 -27.37 24.65
N GLN A 235 -1.88 -27.51 23.76
CA GLN A 235 -1.08 -26.38 23.25
C GLN A 235 -1.96 -25.30 22.57
N ARG A 236 -3.06 -25.70 21.92
CA ARG A 236 -4.03 -24.77 21.32
C ARG A 236 -4.88 -24.05 22.36
N TYR A 237 -5.48 -24.78 23.30
CA TYR A 237 -6.60 -24.27 24.12
C TYR A 237 -6.38 -24.23 25.64
N PHE A 238 -5.37 -24.90 26.23
CA PHE A 238 -5.17 -24.91 27.69
C PHE A 238 -4.35 -23.69 28.14
N ARG A 239 -4.98 -22.51 28.07
CA ARG A 239 -4.40 -21.19 28.36
C ARG A 239 -5.29 -20.48 29.39
N ASP A 240 -4.75 -19.61 30.25
CA ASP A 240 -5.52 -19.00 31.36
C ASP A 240 -6.75 -18.24 30.83
N ALA A 241 -6.51 -17.36 29.85
CA ALA A 241 -7.52 -16.61 29.12
C ALA A 241 -8.61 -17.48 28.46
N THR A 242 -8.36 -18.78 28.24
CA THR A 242 -9.37 -19.71 27.71
C THR A 242 -10.31 -20.23 28.80
N PHE A 243 -9.82 -20.47 30.01
CA PHE A 243 -10.68 -20.83 31.15
C PHE A 243 -11.36 -19.60 31.76
N GLU A 244 -10.71 -18.44 31.74
CA GLU A 244 -11.29 -17.13 32.04
C GLU A 244 -12.45 -16.82 31.09
N ALA A 245 -12.27 -17.01 29.77
CA ALA A 245 -13.32 -16.92 28.77
C ALA A 245 -14.51 -17.87 29.06
N LEU A 246 -14.26 -19.12 29.47
CA LEU A 246 -15.35 -20.02 29.90
C LEU A 246 -16.09 -19.47 31.13
N SER A 247 -15.38 -18.93 32.13
CA SER A 247 -16.00 -18.41 33.36
C SER A 247 -16.90 -17.19 33.14
N ILE A 248 -16.71 -16.46 32.03
CA ILE A 248 -17.59 -15.38 31.58
C ILE A 248 -18.85 -15.96 30.90
N ILE A 249 -18.69 -17.01 30.07
CA ILE A 249 -19.78 -17.59 29.28
C ILE A 249 -20.72 -18.43 30.14
N GLU A 250 -20.18 -19.25 31.04
CA GLU A 250 -20.93 -20.29 31.76
C GLU A 250 -22.14 -19.75 32.56
N PRO A 251 -22.03 -18.73 33.43
CA PRO A 251 -23.17 -18.24 34.21
C PRO A 251 -24.28 -17.65 33.34
N VAL A 252 -23.93 -17.04 32.20
CA VAL A 252 -24.89 -16.42 31.28
C VAL A 252 -25.61 -17.50 30.45
N VAL A 253 -24.89 -18.54 30.02
CA VAL A 253 -25.48 -19.70 29.33
C VAL A 253 -26.42 -20.48 30.25
N GLU A 254 -26.04 -20.70 31.50
CA GLU A 254 -26.90 -21.35 32.51
C GLU A 254 -28.14 -20.52 32.85
N LYS A 255 -28.02 -19.19 32.99
CA LYS A 255 -29.14 -18.25 33.20
C LYS A 255 -30.22 -18.37 32.12
N HIS A 256 -29.84 -18.61 30.88
CA HIS A 256 -30.76 -18.80 29.74
C HIS A 256 -31.21 -20.26 29.53
N GLY A 257 -30.83 -21.19 30.42
CA GLY A 257 -31.20 -22.60 30.33
C GLY A 257 -30.56 -23.34 29.14
N LEU A 258 -29.47 -22.82 28.60
CA LEU A 258 -28.76 -23.38 27.45
C LEU A 258 -27.58 -24.24 27.91
N THR A 259 -27.05 -25.09 27.01
CA THR A 259 -25.75 -25.74 27.22
C THR A 259 -24.64 -25.00 26.49
N LEU A 260 -23.39 -25.11 26.98
CA LEU A 260 -22.22 -24.57 26.29
C LEU A 260 -22.04 -25.15 24.87
N LEU A 261 -22.39 -26.42 24.69
CA LEU A 261 -22.24 -27.16 23.43
C LEU A 261 -23.24 -26.63 22.39
N GLU A 262 -24.50 -26.52 22.79
CA GLU A 262 -25.56 -25.89 22.00
C GLU A 262 -25.21 -24.44 21.66
N THR A 263 -24.70 -23.70 22.66
CA THR A 263 -24.30 -22.30 22.52
C THR A 263 -23.21 -22.14 21.46
N ALA A 264 -22.15 -22.94 21.50
CA ALA A 264 -21.08 -22.87 20.53
C ALA A 264 -21.54 -23.18 19.09
N LEU A 265 -22.43 -24.17 18.90
CA LEU A 265 -22.96 -24.54 17.59
C LEU A 265 -23.90 -23.47 17.02
N ARG A 266 -24.85 -22.96 17.83
CA ARG A 266 -25.76 -21.88 17.45
C ARG A 266 -25.01 -20.58 17.18
N TRP A 267 -23.93 -20.29 17.92
CA TRP A 267 -23.06 -19.14 17.63
C TRP A 267 -22.37 -19.28 16.26
N VAL A 268 -21.77 -20.43 15.96
CA VAL A 268 -21.08 -20.65 14.67
C VAL A 268 -22.05 -20.44 13.49
N ARG A 269 -23.30 -20.88 13.60
CA ARG A 269 -24.30 -20.68 12.54
C ARG A 269 -24.77 -19.22 12.43
N HIS A 270 -25.31 -18.65 13.50
CA HIS A 270 -26.11 -17.42 13.43
C HIS A 270 -25.33 -16.13 13.70
N HIS A 271 -24.21 -16.22 14.43
CA HIS A 271 -23.55 -15.07 15.07
C HIS A 271 -22.05 -14.97 14.74
N SER A 272 -21.62 -15.68 13.70
CA SER A 272 -20.23 -15.74 13.25
C SER A 272 -20.04 -15.03 11.89
N ALA A 273 -18.79 -14.85 11.46
CA ALA A 273 -18.47 -14.19 10.19
C ALA A 273 -18.72 -15.05 8.93
N LEU A 274 -19.32 -16.24 9.09
CA LEU A 274 -19.59 -17.20 8.01
C LEU A 274 -20.94 -16.93 7.31
N ARG A 275 -20.99 -17.23 6.01
CA ARG A 275 -22.18 -17.19 5.17
C ARG A 275 -22.79 -18.59 5.05
N ILE A 276 -23.43 -19.05 6.13
CA ILE A 276 -24.07 -20.37 6.21
C ILE A 276 -25.52 -20.32 5.69
N ASP A 277 -26.31 -19.36 6.17
CA ASP A 277 -27.72 -19.18 5.78
C ASP A 277 -27.87 -18.27 4.53
N ASN A 278 -29.12 -18.07 4.06
CA ASN A 278 -29.49 -17.14 2.97
C ASN A 278 -28.78 -17.38 1.63
N GLY A 279 -28.51 -18.64 1.26
CA GLY A 279 -27.87 -18.99 -0.01
C GLY A 279 -26.35 -18.78 -0.03
N GLY A 280 -25.74 -18.56 1.14
CA GLY A 280 -24.31 -18.75 1.35
C GLY A 280 -23.87 -20.21 1.15
N ARG A 281 -22.55 -20.45 1.21
CA ARG A 281 -21.94 -21.78 0.99
C ARG A 281 -20.85 -22.11 2.01
N ASP A 282 -20.68 -21.28 3.04
CA ASP A 282 -19.79 -21.57 4.15
C ASP A 282 -20.43 -22.66 5.02
N GLY A 283 -19.62 -23.40 5.79
CA GLY A 283 -20.10 -24.61 6.47
C GLY A 283 -19.35 -25.04 7.72
N VAL A 284 -19.91 -26.03 8.41
CA VAL A 284 -19.45 -26.48 9.73
C VAL A 284 -19.06 -27.95 9.68
N LEU A 285 -17.79 -28.25 9.97
CA LEU A 285 -17.27 -29.60 10.11
C LEU A 285 -17.48 -30.09 11.54
N VAL A 286 -18.44 -31.01 11.69
CA VAL A 286 -18.86 -31.59 12.98
C VAL A 286 -18.08 -32.89 13.21
N GLY A 287 -17.23 -32.92 14.25
CA GLY A 287 -16.44 -34.10 14.62
C GLY A 287 -16.92 -34.75 15.92
N VAL A 288 -17.43 -35.98 15.82
CA VAL A 288 -18.08 -36.74 16.92
C VAL A 288 -17.21 -37.88 17.44
N SER A 289 -17.49 -38.38 18.65
CA SER A 289 -16.86 -39.60 19.21
C SER A 289 -17.84 -40.71 19.57
N SER A 290 -19.14 -40.55 19.26
CA SER A 290 -20.20 -41.55 19.38
C SER A 290 -21.43 -41.09 18.59
N PHE A 291 -22.33 -42.02 18.25
CA PHE A 291 -23.57 -41.72 17.54
C PHE A 291 -24.42 -40.62 18.23
N ALA A 292 -24.60 -40.69 19.54
CA ALA A 292 -25.41 -39.72 20.29
C ALA A 292 -24.89 -38.27 20.19
N GLN A 293 -23.59 -38.06 19.99
CA GLN A 293 -23.06 -36.72 19.74
C GLN A 293 -23.42 -36.20 18.35
N LEU A 294 -23.65 -37.08 17.37
CA LEU A 294 -24.12 -36.66 16.05
C LEU A 294 -25.57 -36.17 16.13
N GLU A 295 -26.44 -36.92 16.82
CA GLU A 295 -27.83 -36.53 17.06
C GLU A 295 -27.92 -35.15 17.72
N THR A 296 -27.22 -34.94 18.85
CA THR A 296 -27.22 -33.65 19.55
C THR A 296 -26.62 -32.52 18.70
N ASN A 297 -25.46 -32.72 18.08
CA ASN A 297 -24.78 -31.66 17.33
C ASN A 297 -25.59 -31.20 16.11
N LEU A 298 -26.28 -32.11 15.40
CA LEU A 298 -27.11 -31.74 14.26
C LEU A 298 -28.39 -31.03 14.71
N ALA A 299 -29.03 -31.50 15.80
CA ALA A 299 -30.19 -30.82 16.37
C ALA A 299 -29.85 -29.40 16.84
N ASP A 300 -28.72 -29.19 17.50
CA ASP A 300 -28.28 -27.88 17.98
C ASP A 300 -27.94 -26.90 16.84
N LEU A 301 -27.36 -27.38 15.73
CA LEU A 301 -27.14 -26.57 14.53
C LEU A 301 -28.43 -26.16 13.82
N GLN A 302 -29.51 -26.95 13.94
CA GLN A 302 -30.82 -26.62 13.36
C GLN A 302 -31.59 -25.57 14.17
N LYS A 303 -31.30 -25.41 15.47
CA LYS A 303 -31.93 -24.39 16.35
C LYS A 303 -31.64 -22.95 15.87
N GLY A 304 -32.49 -22.00 16.29
CA GLY A 304 -32.41 -20.58 15.94
C GLY A 304 -31.28 -19.79 16.66
N PRO A 305 -31.18 -18.47 16.43
CA PRO A 305 -30.13 -17.62 17.02
C PRO A 305 -30.16 -17.62 18.55
N LEU A 306 -29.00 -17.35 19.17
CA LEU A 306 -28.87 -17.19 20.63
C LEU A 306 -29.49 -15.88 21.14
N PRO A 307 -29.90 -15.81 22.43
CA PRO A 307 -30.25 -14.55 23.09
C PRO A 307 -29.08 -13.57 23.11
N GLU A 308 -29.37 -12.28 22.94
CA GLU A 308 -28.38 -11.19 22.83
C GLU A 308 -27.35 -11.17 23.98
N GLU A 309 -27.79 -11.36 25.23
CA GLU A 309 -26.92 -11.41 26.41
C GLU A 309 -25.86 -12.53 26.31
N VAL A 310 -26.21 -13.67 25.71
CA VAL A 310 -25.30 -14.79 25.48
C VAL A 310 -24.28 -14.45 24.38
N VAL A 311 -24.70 -13.72 23.34
CA VAL A 311 -23.79 -13.26 22.28
C VAL A 311 -22.76 -12.27 22.84
N GLN A 312 -23.21 -11.31 23.65
CA GLN A 312 -22.35 -10.32 24.29
C GLN A 312 -21.32 -10.99 25.24
N ALA A 313 -21.73 -12.01 26.00
CA ALA A 313 -20.82 -12.81 26.83
C ALA A 313 -19.77 -13.57 26.00
N LEU A 314 -20.15 -14.14 24.84
CA LEU A 314 -19.23 -14.82 23.93
C LEU A 314 -18.24 -13.83 23.27
N ASP A 315 -18.66 -12.59 23.01
CA ASP A 315 -17.82 -11.54 22.44
C ASP A 315 -16.83 -10.98 23.48
N GLN A 316 -17.27 -10.75 24.73
CA GLN A 316 -16.37 -10.41 25.84
C GLN A 316 -15.34 -11.52 26.09
N ALA A 317 -15.79 -12.78 26.12
CA ALA A 317 -14.94 -13.95 26.26
C ALA A 317 -13.93 -14.10 25.10
N TRP A 318 -14.32 -13.73 23.87
CA TRP A 318 -13.37 -13.63 22.76
C TRP A 318 -12.31 -12.56 23.00
N LEU A 319 -12.68 -11.35 23.45
CA LEU A 319 -11.70 -10.28 23.73
C LEU A 319 -10.62 -10.71 24.73
N VAL A 320 -11.01 -11.45 25.77
CA VAL A 320 -10.08 -12.08 26.74
C VAL A 320 -9.19 -13.13 26.06
N ALA A 321 -9.78 -14.10 25.36
CA ALA A 321 -9.03 -15.18 24.71
C ALA A 321 -8.09 -14.69 23.59
N LYS A 322 -8.44 -13.60 22.89
CA LYS A 322 -7.83 -13.10 21.65
C LYS A 322 -6.32 -12.90 21.73
N ALA A 323 -5.82 -12.29 22.81
CA ALA A 323 -4.39 -12.02 22.98
C ALA A 323 -3.55 -13.31 23.02
N ASN A 324 -4.12 -14.38 23.56
CA ASN A 324 -3.51 -15.69 23.71
C ASN A 324 -4.21 -16.76 22.83
N SER A 325 -4.83 -16.37 21.71
CA SER A 325 -5.48 -17.32 20.79
C SER A 325 -4.46 -17.97 19.83
N PRO A 326 -4.58 -19.26 19.47
CA PRO A 326 -3.68 -19.90 18.51
C PRO A 326 -3.82 -19.32 17.08
N PRO A 327 -2.74 -19.35 16.26
CA PRO A 327 -2.83 -18.98 14.84
C PRO A 327 -3.73 -19.95 14.06
N TYR A 328 -4.36 -19.45 13.00
CA TYR A 328 -5.26 -20.25 12.13
C TYR A 328 -4.52 -21.02 11.02
N TRP A 329 -3.21 -20.81 10.90
CA TRP A 329 -2.31 -21.55 10.00
C TRP A 329 -1.48 -22.57 10.79
N HIS A 330 -0.98 -23.58 10.09
CA HIS A 330 -0.06 -24.57 10.66
C HIS A 330 1.36 -24.37 10.13
N LEU A 331 2.33 -24.94 10.86
CA LEU A 331 3.77 -24.84 10.65
C LEU A 331 4.32 -23.40 10.75
N ASP A 332 5.64 -23.27 10.94
CA ASP A 332 6.30 -21.97 10.97
C ASP A 332 6.15 -21.22 9.64
N LEU A 333 6.13 -19.88 9.68
CA LEU A 333 6.18 -19.02 8.48
C LEU A 333 7.61 -18.92 7.92
N LYS A 334 8.27 -20.06 7.74
CA LYS A 334 9.67 -20.20 7.34
C LYS A 334 9.78 -20.91 6.00
N TYR A 335 10.09 -20.15 4.96
CA TYR A 335 10.36 -20.69 3.62
C TYR A 335 11.81 -21.16 3.52
N THR A 336 12.05 -22.35 2.95
CA THR A 336 13.42 -22.89 2.75
C THR A 336 13.95 -22.71 1.32
N TYR A 337 13.24 -21.94 0.50
CA TYR A 337 13.63 -21.54 -0.85
C TYR A 337 13.61 -20.01 -0.99
N ASP A 338 14.26 -19.48 -2.03
CA ASP A 338 14.20 -18.05 -2.36
C ASP A 338 12.81 -17.72 -2.94
N THR A 339 11.92 -17.20 -2.10
CA THR A 339 10.56 -16.80 -2.49
C THR A 339 10.55 -15.67 -3.51
N GLN A 340 11.54 -14.76 -3.49
CA GLN A 340 11.62 -13.68 -4.47
C GLN A 340 12.00 -14.22 -5.86
N LYS A 341 12.91 -15.20 -5.92
CA LYS A 341 13.23 -15.92 -7.16
C LYS A 341 12.06 -16.81 -7.62
N ALA A 342 11.36 -17.49 -6.71
CA ALA A 342 10.23 -18.36 -7.06
C ALA A 342 9.02 -17.58 -7.62
N ILE A 343 8.70 -16.42 -7.04
CA ILE A 343 7.53 -15.61 -7.40
C ILE A 343 7.84 -14.60 -8.53
N PHE A 344 9.02 -13.95 -8.50
CA PHE A 344 9.38 -12.85 -9.41
C PHE A 344 10.59 -13.16 -10.31
N GLY A 345 11.16 -14.36 -10.24
CA GLY A 345 12.23 -14.76 -11.15
C GLY A 345 11.78 -14.80 -12.61
N PRO A 346 12.72 -14.77 -13.56
CA PRO A 346 12.40 -14.95 -14.96
C PRO A 346 11.78 -16.34 -15.15
N LYS A 347 10.50 -16.39 -15.55
CA LYS A 347 9.85 -17.64 -15.93
C LYS A 347 10.62 -18.23 -17.10
N GLU A 348 11.30 -19.37 -16.87
CA GLU A 348 11.95 -20.11 -17.94
C GLU A 348 10.89 -20.47 -18.98
N ARG A 349 11.07 -19.96 -20.20
CA ARG A 349 10.14 -20.23 -21.29
C ARG A 349 10.29 -21.70 -21.66
N GLN A 350 9.34 -22.54 -21.24
CA GLN A 350 9.08 -23.86 -21.83
C GLN A 350 8.55 -23.70 -23.28
N LEU A 351 9.40 -23.14 -24.14
CA LEU A 351 9.14 -22.79 -25.53
C LEU A 351 10.22 -23.42 -26.45
N LEU A 352 10.93 -24.41 -25.91
CA LEU A 352 11.99 -25.20 -26.54
C LEU A 352 11.57 -26.65 -26.84
N LEU A 353 10.32 -27.02 -26.54
CA LEU A 353 9.71 -28.33 -26.84
C LEU A 353 8.66 -28.29 -27.97
N LEU A 354 8.34 -27.11 -28.50
CA LEU A 354 7.36 -26.91 -29.59
C LEU A 354 8.00 -26.55 -30.95
N ILE A 355 9.32 -26.37 -31.00
CA ILE A 355 10.05 -25.94 -32.23
C ILE A 355 10.88 -27.09 -32.82
N PHE A 356 11.26 -28.10 -32.02
CA PHE A 356 11.97 -29.29 -32.49
C PHE A 356 11.40 -30.57 -31.84
N PRO A 357 10.66 -31.42 -32.59
CA PRO A 357 10.32 -32.75 -32.10
C PRO A 357 11.60 -33.59 -32.04
N ARG A 358 12.05 -33.92 -30.84
CA ARG A 358 13.27 -34.72 -30.64
C ARG A 358 12.95 -36.20 -30.86
N ASP A 359 13.18 -36.68 -32.08
CA ASP A 359 13.05 -38.08 -32.47
C ASP A 359 13.78 -38.98 -31.44
N ARG A 360 13.03 -39.92 -30.84
CA ARG A 360 13.56 -40.93 -29.91
C ARG A 360 13.76 -42.26 -30.63
N SER A 361 14.63 -42.26 -31.63
CA SER A 361 15.15 -43.47 -32.26
C SER A 361 16.68 -43.50 -32.22
N LYS A 362 17.23 -44.72 -32.10
CA LYS A 362 18.67 -45.03 -32.02
C LYS A 362 19.40 -44.45 -30.79
N SER A 363 19.38 -45.24 -29.72
CA SER A 363 20.52 -45.30 -28.80
C SER A 363 21.74 -45.89 -29.52
N ASP A 364 22.92 -45.29 -29.38
CA ASP A 364 24.17 -46.04 -29.48
C ASP A 364 25.27 -45.44 -28.58
N LYS A 365 26.34 -46.20 -28.36
CA LYS A 365 27.37 -45.94 -27.34
C LYS A 365 28.70 -45.53 -27.99
N ASN A 366 29.40 -44.53 -27.42
CA ASN A 366 30.79 -44.63 -26.93
C ASN A 366 31.51 -43.27 -26.78
N THR A 367 32.03 -43.04 -25.56
CA THR A 367 33.31 -42.36 -25.25
C THR A 367 33.46 -40.87 -25.69
N PRO A 368 34.56 -40.17 -25.33
CA PRO A 368 34.69 -39.59 -23.98
C PRO A 368 35.11 -38.09 -23.97
N GLU A 369 35.51 -37.62 -22.79
CA GLU A 369 35.86 -36.23 -22.46
C GLU A 369 36.94 -35.58 -23.33
N SER A 370 36.76 -34.30 -23.64
CA SER A 370 37.83 -33.29 -23.60
C SER A 370 37.21 -31.89 -23.42
N GLY A 371 37.83 -31.05 -22.60
CA GLY A 371 37.34 -29.70 -22.28
C GLY A 371 38.24 -28.61 -22.85
N ILE A 372 37.64 -27.55 -23.40
CA ILE A 372 38.34 -26.33 -23.86
C ILE A 372 37.58 -25.10 -23.38
N HIS A 373 38.28 -24.16 -22.75
CA HIS A 373 37.79 -22.80 -22.49
C HIS A 373 37.76 -21.98 -23.79
N VAL A 374 36.74 -21.14 -23.97
CA VAL A 374 36.76 -20.03 -24.93
C VAL A 374 36.22 -18.76 -24.25
N GLU A 375 36.91 -17.64 -24.43
CA GLU A 375 36.56 -16.34 -23.85
C GLU A 375 35.40 -15.64 -24.60
N VAL A 376 34.69 -14.76 -23.90
CA VAL A 376 33.71 -13.85 -24.51
C VAL A 376 34.41 -12.57 -24.94
N VAL A 377 34.65 -12.42 -26.25
CA VAL A 377 35.18 -11.18 -26.84
C VAL A 377 34.06 -10.40 -27.55
N SER A 378 33.87 -9.14 -27.16
CA SER A 378 32.89 -8.22 -27.74
C SER A 378 33.45 -7.47 -28.95
N ARG A 379 32.64 -7.31 -30.01
CA ARG A 379 32.80 -6.28 -31.07
C ARG A 379 31.44 -5.77 -31.53
N LEU A 380 31.43 -4.58 -32.16
CA LEU A 380 30.26 -3.78 -32.50
C LEU A 380 30.26 -3.39 -33.98
N ALA A 381 29.05 -3.26 -34.56
CA ALA A 381 28.72 -2.40 -35.71
C ALA A 381 29.29 -2.77 -37.11
N PRO A 382 28.80 -2.17 -38.22
CA PRO A 382 27.37 -1.94 -38.57
C PRO A 382 27.01 -2.12 -40.07
N SER A 383 25.70 -2.27 -40.38
CA SER A 383 25.01 -1.76 -41.61
C SER A 383 25.43 -2.34 -43.00
N PRO A 384 24.56 -2.39 -44.05
CA PRO A 384 23.76 -1.28 -44.62
C PRO A 384 22.29 -1.63 -44.96
N THR A 385 21.69 -0.93 -45.93
CA THR A 385 20.26 -0.53 -45.95
C THR A 385 19.62 -0.60 -47.35
N ILE A 386 18.28 -0.52 -47.42
CA ILE A 386 17.39 -0.20 -48.57
C ILE A 386 16.94 -1.37 -49.49
N ALA A 387 15.62 -1.60 -49.51
CA ALA A 387 14.79 -1.80 -50.72
C ALA A 387 13.28 -1.70 -50.37
N VAL A 388 12.43 -1.15 -51.26
CA VAL A 388 10.96 -1.08 -51.10
C VAL A 388 10.26 -1.27 -52.45
N VAL A 389 9.57 -2.41 -52.62
CA VAL A 389 8.62 -2.80 -53.69
C VAL A 389 7.70 -3.91 -53.11
N ALA A 390 6.61 -4.31 -53.76
CA ALA A 390 5.26 -3.71 -53.74
C ALA A 390 4.27 -4.63 -54.50
N SER A 391 2.95 -4.37 -54.35
CA SER A 391 1.83 -4.79 -55.23
C SER A 391 1.52 -6.30 -55.48
N ASP A 392 0.23 -6.65 -55.28
CA ASP A 392 -0.61 -7.47 -56.17
C ASP A 392 -0.44 -9.03 -56.23
N ASN A 393 -1.47 -9.87 -56.45
CA ASN A 393 -2.95 -9.74 -56.38
C ASN A 393 -3.67 -11.14 -56.45
N ILE A 394 -4.92 -11.26 -55.91
CA ILE A 394 -6.06 -12.11 -56.43
C ILE A 394 -5.89 -13.68 -56.35
N GLU A 395 -6.88 -14.62 -56.26
CA GLU A 395 -8.33 -14.67 -56.52
C GLU A 395 -9.20 -15.59 -55.57
N LEU A 396 -10.53 -15.37 -55.68
CA LEU A 396 -11.79 -15.91 -55.11
C LEU A 396 -12.05 -17.42 -54.86
N SER A 397 -13.02 -17.73 -53.98
CA SER A 397 -14.33 -18.35 -54.36
C SER A 397 -15.39 -18.40 -53.21
N GLU A 398 -16.67 -18.17 -53.56
CA GLU A 398 -17.90 -18.39 -52.74
C GLU A 398 -18.81 -19.44 -53.41
N PRO A 399 -19.93 -19.86 -52.76
CA PRO A 399 -21.23 -19.43 -53.31
C PRO A 399 -22.28 -18.98 -52.28
N ARG A 400 -23.26 -18.21 -52.77
CA ARG A 400 -24.38 -17.57 -52.04
C ARG A 400 -25.68 -18.38 -52.07
N VAL A 401 -26.73 -17.90 -51.39
CA VAL A 401 -28.00 -17.47 -52.02
C VAL A 401 -28.83 -16.58 -51.07
N THR A 402 -29.42 -15.52 -51.62
CA THR A 402 -30.39 -14.57 -51.02
C THR A 402 -31.44 -14.20 -52.11
N PRO A 403 -32.57 -13.49 -51.85
CA PRO A 403 -32.63 -12.08 -51.42
C PRO A 403 -33.58 -11.91 -50.19
N ASN A 404 -34.55 -11.00 -49.98
CA ASN A 404 -35.23 -9.92 -50.76
C ASN A 404 -35.81 -8.85 -49.76
N PRO A 405 -36.58 -7.79 -50.14
CA PRO A 405 -36.03 -6.43 -50.04
C PRO A 405 -36.95 -5.37 -49.38
N ASP A 406 -36.42 -4.16 -49.15
CA ASP A 406 -36.88 -2.95 -49.87
C ASP A 406 -35.92 -1.75 -49.66
N ALA A 407 -36.29 -0.57 -50.18
CA ALA A 407 -35.38 0.39 -50.82
C ALA A 407 -34.79 1.56 -49.97
N VAL A 408 -33.50 1.85 -50.22
CA VAL A 408 -32.91 3.17 -50.58
C VAL A 408 -32.46 4.23 -49.51
N HIS A 409 -31.15 4.56 -49.60
CA HIS A 409 -30.36 5.77 -49.28
C HIS A 409 -30.12 6.35 -47.84
N ASP A 410 -28.80 6.49 -47.58
CA ASP A 410 -28.03 7.61 -46.96
C ASP A 410 -27.93 7.91 -45.43
N PHE A 411 -26.69 7.71 -44.95
CA PHE A 411 -25.82 8.53 -44.07
C PHE A 411 -26.09 8.86 -42.57
N ASP A 412 -25.08 8.47 -41.78
CA ASP A 412 -24.44 9.09 -40.59
C ASP A 412 -25.11 9.28 -39.21
N SER A 413 -24.47 8.59 -38.25
CA SER A 413 -24.09 9.02 -36.88
C SER A 413 -25.13 9.20 -35.75
N ASP A 414 -24.65 8.85 -34.55
CA ASP A 414 -25.16 9.08 -33.18
C ASP A 414 -26.57 8.56 -32.81
N ASP A 415 -26.64 7.84 -31.68
CA ASP A 415 -27.88 7.67 -30.92
C ASP A 415 -27.61 7.44 -29.42
N GLU A 416 -28.29 8.19 -28.55
CA GLU A 416 -28.39 7.97 -27.11
C GLU A 416 -29.84 7.59 -26.78
N MET A 417 -30.08 6.73 -25.76
CA MET A 417 -30.90 7.09 -24.58
C MET A 417 -31.28 5.89 -23.69
N VAL A 418 -30.82 5.95 -22.44
CA VAL A 418 -31.57 5.77 -21.17
C VAL A 418 -32.81 4.86 -21.14
N VAL A 419 -32.86 3.91 -20.17
CA VAL A 419 -33.95 3.77 -19.14
C VAL A 419 -33.69 2.60 -18.15
N ASN A 420 -34.11 2.79 -16.88
CA ASN A 420 -34.33 1.82 -15.78
C ASN A 420 -33.18 0.99 -15.16
N ARG A 421 -33.00 1.21 -13.84
CA ARG A 421 -32.69 0.18 -12.82
C ARG A 421 -33.57 0.42 -11.58
N PRO A 422 -34.04 -0.62 -10.87
CA PRO A 422 -35.04 -0.46 -9.81
C PRO A 422 -34.46 0.10 -8.50
N PRO A 423 -35.17 1.00 -7.80
CA PRO A 423 -34.85 1.40 -6.43
C PRO A 423 -35.55 0.48 -5.42
N LEU A 424 -34.88 0.16 -4.32
CA LEU A 424 -35.52 -0.35 -3.10
C LEU A 424 -34.97 0.37 -1.87
N HIS A 425 -35.88 0.61 -0.92
CA HIS A 425 -35.69 1.57 0.16
C HIS A 425 -34.60 1.16 1.15
N ARG A 426 -33.82 2.15 1.60
CA ARG A 426 -33.10 2.11 2.87
C ARG A 426 -33.99 2.79 3.92
N PRO A 427 -34.47 2.11 4.96
CA PRO A 427 -35.13 2.77 6.08
C PRO A 427 -34.15 3.76 6.73
N THR A 428 -34.55 5.02 6.82
CA THR A 428 -33.82 6.04 7.58
C THR A 428 -34.40 6.10 8.98
N ASP A 429 -33.89 5.25 9.87
CA ASP A 429 -33.95 5.50 11.31
C ASP A 429 -32.52 5.57 11.85
N GLY A 430 -32.16 6.74 12.35
CA GLY A 430 -30.81 7.02 12.83
C GLY A 430 -30.77 7.14 14.35
N ARG A 431 -29.99 6.27 15.00
CA ARG A 431 -29.50 6.47 16.39
C ARG A 431 -28.28 5.59 16.64
N SER A 432 -27.10 6.17 16.44
CA SER A 432 -25.81 5.65 16.92
C SER A 432 -24.92 6.83 17.34
N GLN A 433 -25.41 7.58 18.32
CA GLN A 433 -24.67 8.63 19.03
C GLN A 433 -24.37 8.11 20.43
N GLN A 434 -23.24 7.40 20.57
CA GLN A 434 -22.47 7.22 21.82
C GLN A 434 -21.25 6.31 21.57
N PRO A 435 -20.02 6.80 21.80
CA PRO A 435 -18.92 5.99 22.30
C PRO A 435 -19.26 5.45 23.70
N LEU A 436 -18.61 4.36 24.11
CA LEU A 436 -18.79 3.75 25.43
C LEU A 436 -17.49 3.08 25.90
N LEU A 437 -16.60 3.88 26.47
CA LEU A 437 -15.77 3.45 27.60
C LEU A 437 -16.26 4.21 28.86
N GLN A 438 -15.78 3.77 30.02
CA GLN A 438 -16.07 4.38 31.31
C GLN A 438 -14.89 4.10 32.25
N ASP A 439 -13.99 5.08 32.45
CA ASP A 439 -12.77 4.92 33.25
C ASP A 439 -13.04 5.01 34.76
N ASP A 440 -13.22 3.86 35.41
CA ASP A 440 -13.50 3.78 36.85
C ASP A 440 -12.21 3.73 37.69
N ARG A 441 -11.61 4.90 37.92
CA ARG A 441 -10.30 5.05 38.57
C ARG A 441 -10.33 5.70 39.96
N HIS A 442 -11.10 5.18 40.93
CA HIS A 442 -11.01 5.62 42.34
C HIS A 442 -11.09 4.53 43.42
N ARG A 443 -9.93 4.15 44.00
CA ARG A 443 -9.73 4.09 45.46
C ARG A 443 -8.26 3.98 45.88
N ARG A 444 -7.85 4.85 46.82
CA ARG A 444 -6.65 4.69 47.67
C ARG A 444 -7.09 4.22 49.06
N SER A 445 -6.38 3.26 49.64
CA SER A 445 -6.35 3.02 51.08
C SER A 445 -5.03 2.37 51.49
N HIS A 446 -4.44 2.79 52.61
CA HIS A 446 -3.16 2.29 53.11
C HIS A 446 -3.30 1.00 53.92
N SER A 447 -2.31 0.11 53.85
CA SER A 447 -1.92 -0.79 54.96
C SER A 447 -0.44 -1.19 54.85
N HIS A 448 0.30 -1.14 55.96
CA HIS A 448 1.71 -1.56 56.05
C HIS A 448 1.86 -3.02 56.49
N SER A 449 2.68 -3.80 55.79
CA SER A 449 3.60 -4.83 56.34
C SER A 449 4.35 -5.51 55.17
N SER A 450 5.66 -5.52 54.98
CA SER A 450 6.85 -5.68 55.86
C SER A 450 7.20 -7.14 56.21
N ILE A 451 8.46 -7.51 55.95
CA ILE A 451 9.13 -8.80 56.29
C ILE A 451 8.71 -9.97 55.37
N GLY A 452 9.62 -10.79 54.83
CA GLY A 452 11.10 -10.80 54.99
C GLY A 452 11.85 -11.51 53.86
N ASN A 453 13.18 -11.36 53.88
CA ASN A 453 14.15 -12.00 52.98
C ASN A 453 14.87 -13.17 53.69
N ALA A 454 15.78 -13.82 52.95
CA ALA A 454 16.76 -14.83 53.36
C ALA A 454 16.26 -16.28 53.51
N ASP A 455 17.03 -17.31 53.10
CA ASP A 455 18.19 -17.34 52.18
C ASP A 455 18.36 -18.78 51.64
N ALA A 456 18.87 -18.92 50.40
CA ALA A 456 19.37 -20.20 49.86
C ALA A 456 20.31 -19.99 48.65
N GLU A 457 21.57 -20.39 48.80
CA GLU A 457 22.59 -20.47 47.75
C GLU A 457 22.33 -21.70 46.83
N GLY A 458 22.82 -21.81 45.59
CA GLY A 458 23.59 -20.87 44.76
C GLY A 458 24.37 -21.64 43.67
N LEU A 459 24.13 -21.35 42.38
CA LEU A 459 24.89 -21.92 41.23
C LEU A 459 24.90 -20.93 40.05
N PRO A 460 26.03 -20.75 39.32
CA PRO A 460 26.17 -19.67 38.34
C PRO A 460 25.74 -20.09 36.93
N MET A 461 24.84 -19.31 36.30
CA MET A 461 24.46 -19.45 34.89
C MET A 461 24.75 -18.18 34.08
N LEU A 462 25.82 -18.27 33.28
CA LEU A 462 26.20 -17.49 32.09
C LEU A 462 25.42 -16.19 31.79
N HIS A 463 26.15 -15.07 31.84
CA HIS A 463 25.70 -13.76 31.34
C HIS A 463 25.64 -13.70 29.80
N GLU A 464 24.61 -14.30 29.19
CA GLU A 464 24.17 -13.87 27.86
C GLU A 464 23.26 -12.64 27.97
N THR A 465 23.65 -11.54 27.31
CA THR A 465 22.89 -10.29 27.32
C THR A 465 21.68 -10.35 26.37
N ARG A 466 20.59 -10.98 26.84
CA ARG A 466 19.27 -10.96 26.17
C ARG A 466 18.81 -9.53 25.90
N ARG A 467 19.02 -9.06 24.66
CA ARG A 467 18.51 -7.77 24.17
C ARG A 467 16.98 -7.84 24.04
N PRO A 468 16.20 -7.01 24.75
CA PRO A 468 14.75 -6.97 24.55
C PRO A 468 14.41 -6.25 23.24
N THR A 469 13.92 -7.01 22.25
CA THR A 469 13.70 -6.52 20.87
C THR A 469 12.23 -6.31 20.48
N ILE A 470 11.30 -6.30 21.46
CA ILE A 470 9.98 -5.69 21.29
C ILE A 470 9.90 -4.48 22.22
N ARG A 471 10.37 -3.34 21.73
CA ARG A 471 10.15 -2.04 22.39
C ARG A 471 8.90 -1.42 21.78
N SER A 472 7.78 -1.46 22.51
CA SER A 472 6.64 -0.60 22.22
C SER A 472 7.15 0.84 22.11
N LYS A 473 6.87 1.46 20.96
CA LYS A 473 7.24 2.85 20.71
C LYS A 473 6.01 3.69 21.04
N SER A 474 6.15 4.67 21.93
CA SER A 474 5.10 5.67 22.10
C SER A 474 4.82 6.33 20.74
N PRO A 475 3.55 6.59 20.36
CA PRO A 475 3.22 7.33 19.14
C PRO A 475 3.99 8.66 19.05
N GLU A 476 4.05 9.36 20.19
CA GLU A 476 4.86 10.54 20.50
C GLU A 476 6.31 10.46 19.96
N ARG A 477 6.98 9.30 20.08
CA ARG A 477 8.36 9.06 19.61
C ARG A 477 8.50 8.77 18.12
N ASP A 478 7.50 8.21 17.46
CA ASP A 478 7.54 8.01 16.01
C ASP A 478 7.03 9.25 15.25
N ALA A 479 6.09 10.02 15.84
CA ALA A 479 5.76 11.39 15.42
C ALA A 479 6.99 12.31 15.47
N ALA A 480 7.74 12.32 16.58
CA ALA A 480 8.99 13.10 16.69
C ALA A 480 10.02 12.76 15.60
N LYS A 481 10.14 11.49 15.22
CA LYS A 481 11.01 11.04 14.12
C LYS A 481 10.48 11.45 12.75
N ALA A 482 9.16 11.44 12.54
CA ALA A 482 8.54 11.93 11.32
C ALA A 482 8.84 13.43 11.12
N THR A 483 8.66 14.26 12.16
CA THR A 483 9.00 15.68 12.13
C THR A 483 10.49 15.91 11.90
N ARG A 484 11.38 15.22 12.63
CA ARG A 484 12.84 15.32 12.40
C ARG A 484 13.23 14.95 10.96
N LYS A 485 12.53 13.98 10.34
CA LYS A 485 12.73 13.58 8.94
C LYS A 485 12.15 14.59 7.94
N LYS A 486 10.99 15.22 8.22
CA LYS A 486 10.41 16.34 7.44
C LYS A 486 11.45 17.47 7.34
N TYR A 487 11.99 17.91 8.48
CA TYR A 487 13.01 18.96 8.54
C TYR A 487 14.34 18.57 7.89
N LEU A 488 14.91 17.39 8.16
CA LEU A 488 16.20 16.99 7.57
C LEU A 488 16.15 16.92 6.02
N VAL A 489 15.01 16.51 5.45
CA VAL A 489 14.79 16.56 4.00
C VAL A 489 14.63 18.01 3.51
N ALA A 490 13.85 18.84 4.21
CA ALA A 490 13.65 20.25 3.86
C ALA A 490 14.96 21.06 3.87
N SER A 491 15.81 20.90 4.90
CA SER A 491 17.13 21.56 4.97
C SER A 491 18.07 21.11 3.85
N GLY A 492 17.99 19.85 3.43
CA GLY A 492 18.74 19.34 2.28
C GLY A 492 18.30 19.98 0.95
N PHE A 493 16.99 20.13 0.75
CA PHE A 493 16.46 20.84 -0.42
C PHE A 493 16.72 22.35 -0.38
N LEU A 494 16.72 22.98 0.80
CA LEU A 494 17.12 24.38 0.95
C LEU A 494 18.58 24.60 0.55
N LEU A 495 19.51 23.77 1.03
CA LEU A 495 20.92 23.89 0.65
C LEU A 495 21.10 23.69 -0.88
N LEU A 496 20.38 22.72 -1.45
CA LEU A 496 20.39 22.48 -2.89
C LEU A 496 19.78 23.65 -3.68
N SER A 497 18.70 24.27 -3.20
CA SER A 497 18.09 25.43 -3.88
C SER A 497 19.01 26.65 -3.83
N LEU A 498 19.63 26.94 -2.67
CA LEU A 498 20.54 28.08 -2.51
C LEU A 498 21.76 27.97 -3.45
N ILE A 499 22.42 26.80 -3.48
CA ILE A 499 23.57 26.56 -4.38
C ILE A 499 23.13 26.67 -5.84
N SER A 500 21.99 26.08 -6.21
CA SER A 500 21.49 26.10 -7.59
C SER A 500 21.14 27.51 -8.06
N PHE A 501 20.55 28.34 -7.19
CA PHE A 501 20.24 29.73 -7.50
C PHE A 501 21.49 30.58 -7.74
N VAL A 502 22.55 30.39 -6.94
CA VAL A 502 23.81 31.10 -7.14
C VAL A 502 24.43 30.71 -8.49
N VAL A 503 24.51 29.41 -8.81
CA VAL A 503 25.02 28.93 -10.12
C VAL A 503 24.15 29.47 -11.28
N GLN A 504 22.83 29.49 -11.14
CA GLN A 504 21.92 30.08 -12.12
C GLN A 504 22.20 31.56 -12.34
N THR A 505 22.32 32.34 -11.25
CA THR A 505 22.49 33.79 -11.30
C THR A 505 23.82 34.17 -11.92
N GLU A 506 24.90 33.49 -11.53
CA GLU A 506 26.24 33.66 -12.09
C GLU A 506 26.32 33.35 -13.58
N THR A 507 25.69 32.24 -14.01
CA THR A 507 25.67 31.88 -15.43
C THR A 507 24.76 32.79 -16.24
N ALA A 508 23.59 33.20 -15.71
CA ALA A 508 22.70 34.15 -16.37
C ALA A 508 23.36 35.53 -16.54
N SER A 509 24.06 36.03 -15.50
CA SER A 509 24.85 37.25 -15.56
C SER A 509 25.94 37.15 -16.63
N TYR A 510 26.71 36.06 -16.63
CA TYR A 510 27.77 35.83 -17.63
C TYR A 510 27.23 35.82 -19.08
N ILE A 511 26.11 35.13 -19.33
CA ILE A 511 25.46 35.05 -20.65
C ILE A 511 25.02 36.44 -21.15
N GLN A 512 24.44 37.27 -20.27
CA GLN A 512 23.92 38.58 -20.65
C GLN A 512 24.99 39.67 -20.73
N ASN A 513 25.99 39.63 -19.83
CA ASN A 513 26.98 40.69 -19.68
C ASN A 513 28.25 40.44 -20.51
N GLU A 514 28.83 39.23 -20.45
CA GLU A 514 30.08 38.90 -21.16
C GLU A 514 29.81 38.33 -22.56
N LEU A 515 28.87 37.38 -22.67
CA LEU A 515 28.51 36.76 -23.96
C LEU A 515 27.43 37.55 -24.74
N HIS A 516 26.94 38.66 -24.18
CA HIS A 516 25.99 39.61 -24.77
C HIS A 516 24.66 39.03 -25.29
N TRP A 517 24.27 37.80 -24.93
CA TRP A 517 23.04 37.16 -25.39
C TRP A 517 21.83 37.64 -24.57
N LYS A 518 21.26 38.78 -24.98
CA LYS A 518 20.17 39.48 -24.29
C LYS A 518 18.80 39.16 -24.91
N LYS A 519 18.26 37.98 -24.60
CA LYS A 519 16.95 37.49 -25.06
C LYS A 519 16.06 37.13 -23.85
N PRO A 520 15.52 38.12 -23.11
CA PRO A 520 14.86 37.90 -21.82
C PRO A 520 13.63 36.98 -21.88
N TYR A 521 12.77 37.12 -22.89
CA TYR A 521 11.57 36.29 -23.02
C TYR A 521 11.91 34.86 -23.48
N CYS A 522 12.89 34.70 -24.39
CA CYS A 522 13.43 33.39 -24.75
C CYS A 522 14.07 32.70 -23.53
N MET A 523 14.80 33.44 -22.70
CA MET A 523 15.36 32.93 -21.44
C MET A 523 14.25 32.48 -20.48
N LEU A 524 13.19 33.27 -20.28
CA LEU A 524 12.00 32.88 -19.50
C LEU A 524 11.37 31.57 -20.02
N TYR A 525 11.16 31.47 -21.33
CA TYR A 525 10.57 30.29 -21.96
C TYR A 525 11.43 29.03 -21.73
N MET A 526 12.76 29.14 -21.86
CA MET A 526 13.68 28.03 -21.63
C MET A 526 13.83 27.67 -20.14
N THR A 527 13.91 28.65 -19.24
CA THR A 527 14.12 28.41 -17.79
C THR A 527 12.88 27.85 -17.11
N HIS A 528 11.67 28.33 -17.44
CA HIS A 528 10.42 27.75 -16.92
C HIS A 528 10.04 26.47 -17.68
N GLY A 529 10.32 26.39 -18.98
CA GLY A 529 10.03 25.21 -19.80
C GLY A 529 10.80 23.97 -19.35
N SER A 530 12.03 24.13 -18.86
CA SER A 530 12.84 23.03 -18.31
C SER A 530 12.25 22.37 -17.06
N TRP A 531 11.28 22.99 -16.39
CA TRP A 531 10.59 22.38 -15.24
C TRP A 531 9.84 21.10 -15.65
N SER A 532 9.50 20.94 -16.93
CA SER A 532 8.96 19.71 -17.53
C SER A 532 9.85 18.47 -17.28
N LEU A 533 11.16 18.68 -17.04
CA LEU A 533 12.12 17.61 -16.76
C LEU A 533 12.18 17.18 -15.28
N LEU A 534 11.65 17.98 -14.33
CA LEU A 534 11.75 17.72 -12.88
C LEU A 534 11.24 16.33 -12.50
N TRP A 535 10.07 15.97 -13.02
CA TRP A 535 9.45 14.67 -12.82
C TRP A 535 10.21 13.56 -13.54
N LEU A 536 10.70 13.78 -14.75
CA LEU A 536 11.46 12.76 -15.50
C LEU A 536 12.80 12.43 -14.81
N VAL A 537 13.54 13.45 -14.36
CA VAL A 537 14.76 13.30 -13.56
C VAL A 537 14.46 12.58 -12.24
N GLN A 538 13.40 12.98 -11.54
CA GLN A 538 12.99 12.34 -10.29
C GLN A 538 12.52 10.89 -10.49
N LEU A 539 11.76 10.60 -11.54
CA LEU A 539 11.35 9.25 -11.93
C LEU A 539 12.57 8.38 -12.26
N GLY A 540 13.58 8.95 -12.94
CA GLY A 540 14.89 8.34 -13.14
C GLY A 540 15.58 8.01 -11.81
N ILE A 541 15.72 8.97 -10.91
CA ILE A 541 16.30 8.76 -9.57
C ILE A 541 15.55 7.68 -8.79
N LEU A 542 14.22 7.72 -8.77
CA LEU A 542 13.38 6.71 -8.13
C LEU A 542 13.55 5.33 -8.79
N ARG A 543 13.66 5.25 -10.12
CA ARG A 543 13.92 4.01 -10.85
C ARG A 543 15.31 3.45 -10.52
N LEU A 544 16.32 4.30 -10.38
CA LEU A 544 17.68 3.94 -9.97
C LEU A 544 17.78 3.54 -8.48
N GLN A 545 16.93 4.08 -7.60
CA GLN A 545 16.77 3.64 -6.21
C GLN A 545 15.94 2.34 -6.09
N LYS A 546 15.07 2.05 -7.06
CA LYS A 546 14.17 0.89 -7.10
C LYS A 546 14.51 -0.06 -8.27
N ARG A 547 15.79 -0.22 -8.60
CA ARG A 547 16.28 -1.12 -9.68
C ARG A 547 15.72 -2.54 -9.57
N LYS A 548 15.55 -3.05 -8.34
CA LYS A 548 14.99 -4.38 -8.03
C LYS A 548 13.50 -4.58 -8.40
N LEU A 549 12.75 -3.53 -8.70
CA LEU A 549 11.39 -3.67 -9.23
C LEU A 549 11.40 -3.82 -10.75
N THR A 550 10.46 -4.59 -11.31
CA THR A 550 10.15 -4.56 -12.73
C THR A 550 9.57 -3.19 -13.13
N TRP A 551 9.63 -2.84 -14.42
CA TRP A 551 9.11 -1.55 -14.89
C TRP A 551 7.63 -1.38 -14.57
N ASP A 552 6.79 -2.39 -14.83
CA ASP A 552 5.35 -2.32 -14.61
C ASP A 552 4.98 -2.22 -13.13
N ALA A 553 5.68 -2.94 -12.24
CA ALA A 553 5.48 -2.84 -10.80
C ALA A 553 5.91 -1.48 -10.25
N PHE A 554 7.02 -0.93 -10.76
CA PHE A 554 7.46 0.42 -10.46
C PHE A 554 6.46 1.47 -10.95
N TRP A 555 6.00 1.36 -12.20
CA TRP A 555 5.11 2.31 -12.85
C TRP A 555 3.70 2.31 -12.24
N ARG A 556 3.07 1.13 -12.09
CA ARG A 556 1.75 1.01 -11.43
C ARG A 556 1.79 1.57 -10.01
N ARG A 557 2.86 1.28 -9.26
CA ARG A 557 3.08 1.86 -7.92
C ARG A 557 3.23 3.37 -7.99
N HIS A 558 4.06 3.91 -8.89
CA HIS A 558 4.29 5.34 -9.02
C HIS A 558 3.01 6.10 -9.40
N VAL A 559 2.27 5.63 -10.41
CA VAL A 559 0.98 6.18 -10.82
C VAL A 559 -0.05 6.13 -9.70
N PHE A 560 -0.09 5.04 -8.90
CA PHE A 560 -0.95 4.96 -7.71
C PHE A 560 -0.56 5.99 -6.64
N PHE A 561 0.74 6.19 -6.38
CA PHE A 561 1.22 7.24 -5.47
C PHE A 561 0.86 8.64 -5.96
N LEU A 562 1.00 8.93 -7.26
CA LEU A 562 0.57 10.21 -7.84
C LEU A 562 -0.95 10.41 -7.75
N ARG A 563 -1.75 9.44 -8.20
CA ARG A 563 -3.22 9.53 -8.17
C ARG A 563 -3.75 9.73 -6.77
N THR A 564 -3.30 8.93 -5.80
CA THR A 564 -3.76 9.07 -4.40
C THR A 564 -3.31 10.38 -3.77
N THR A 565 -2.10 10.87 -4.07
CA THR A 565 -1.65 12.17 -3.55
C THR A 565 -2.40 13.33 -4.21
N ALA A 566 -2.72 13.24 -5.51
CA ALA A 566 -3.56 14.21 -6.20
C ALA A 566 -4.99 14.26 -5.63
N GLN A 567 -5.57 13.10 -5.28
CA GLN A 567 -6.86 13.03 -4.60
C GLN A 567 -6.81 13.67 -3.20
N MET A 568 -5.72 13.49 -2.45
CA MET A 568 -5.50 14.14 -1.15
C MET A 568 -5.37 15.66 -1.28
N VAL A 569 -4.82 16.15 -2.39
CA VAL A 569 -4.72 17.58 -2.70
C VAL A 569 -6.09 18.15 -3.11
N GLU A 570 -6.88 17.39 -3.89
CA GLU A 570 -8.24 17.78 -4.29
C GLU A 570 -9.20 17.88 -3.10
N SER A 571 -9.15 16.92 -2.15
CA SER A 571 -10.03 16.93 -0.97
C SER A 571 -9.46 17.66 0.24
N GLN A 572 -8.15 17.93 0.28
CA GLN A 572 -7.40 18.38 1.47
C GLN A 572 -7.45 17.39 2.65
N GLU A 573 -7.85 16.13 2.42
CA GLU A 573 -7.91 15.07 3.43
C GLU A 573 -6.68 14.16 3.37
N VAL A 574 -6.08 13.83 4.52
CA VAL A 574 -5.02 12.80 4.62
C VAL A 574 -5.60 11.39 4.43
N HIS A 575 -6.84 11.17 4.88
CA HIS A 575 -7.54 9.89 4.84
C HIS A 575 -8.69 9.97 3.82
N LEU A 576 -8.44 9.48 2.61
CA LEU A 576 -9.41 9.56 1.51
C LEU A 576 -10.68 8.74 1.78
N SER A 577 -11.84 9.39 1.74
CA SER A 577 -13.13 8.70 1.75
C SER A 577 -13.30 7.78 0.52
N THR A 578 -14.14 6.75 0.63
CA THR A 578 -14.49 5.84 -0.48
C THR A 578 -15.15 6.56 -1.67
N ARG A 579 -15.69 7.77 -1.47
CA ARG A 579 -16.22 8.62 -2.54
C ARG A 579 -15.09 9.40 -3.23
N SER A 580 -14.17 9.97 -2.46
CA SER A 580 -13.00 10.72 -2.95
C SER A 580 -12.04 9.83 -3.75
N SER A 581 -11.76 8.62 -3.26
CA SER A 581 -10.80 7.69 -3.88
C SER A 581 -11.22 7.14 -5.25
N ASN A 582 -12.52 7.11 -5.55
CA ASN A 582 -13.04 6.66 -6.84
C ASN A 582 -12.98 7.74 -7.94
N ARG A 583 -12.98 9.04 -7.59
CA ARG A 583 -12.90 10.13 -8.59
C ARG A 583 -11.55 10.12 -9.34
N SER A 584 -11.54 10.63 -10.57
CA SER A 584 -10.29 10.96 -11.27
C SER A 584 -9.85 12.39 -10.91
N PRO A 585 -8.64 12.61 -10.38
CA PRO A 585 -8.17 13.95 -10.02
C PRO A 585 -7.62 14.74 -11.22
N VAL A 586 -7.56 14.15 -12.42
CA VAL A 586 -6.96 14.79 -13.61
C VAL A 586 -7.61 16.14 -13.98
N PRO A 587 -8.95 16.31 -13.95
CA PRO A 587 -9.56 17.61 -14.24
C PRO A 587 -9.20 18.70 -13.21
N TYR A 588 -9.05 18.32 -11.94
CA TYR A 588 -8.57 19.22 -10.89
C TYR A 588 -7.12 19.63 -11.17
N LEU A 589 -6.23 18.66 -11.43
CA LEU A 589 -4.83 18.93 -11.72
C LEU A 589 -4.67 19.89 -12.91
N LEU A 590 -5.36 19.65 -14.03
CA LEU A 590 -5.26 20.52 -15.22
C LEU A 590 -5.74 21.94 -14.95
N LYS A 591 -6.90 22.10 -14.29
CA LYS A 591 -7.44 23.43 -13.94
C LYS A 591 -6.52 24.19 -12.97
N THR A 592 -6.03 23.50 -11.95
CA THR A 592 -5.14 24.08 -10.92
C THR A 592 -3.76 24.39 -11.49
N THR A 593 -3.18 23.54 -12.35
CA THR A 593 -1.94 23.85 -13.07
C THR A 593 -2.10 25.11 -13.91
N ALA A 594 -3.16 25.21 -14.73
CA ALA A 594 -3.39 26.40 -15.55
C ALA A 594 -3.48 27.67 -14.69
N PHE A 595 -4.27 27.64 -13.61
CA PHE A 595 -4.44 28.77 -12.69
C PHE A 595 -3.12 29.18 -11.98
N VAL A 596 -2.42 28.23 -11.36
CA VAL A 596 -1.16 28.51 -10.63
C VAL A 596 -0.04 28.92 -11.59
N THR A 597 0.02 28.32 -12.78
CA THR A 597 1.01 28.71 -13.80
C THR A 597 0.72 30.10 -14.34
N SER A 598 -0.54 30.48 -14.58
CA SER A 598 -0.87 31.85 -15.01
C SER A 598 -0.39 32.90 -13.99
N ALA A 599 -0.57 32.66 -12.68
CA ALA A 599 -0.08 33.56 -11.64
C ALA A 599 1.46 33.68 -11.68
N LEU A 600 2.17 32.54 -11.74
CA LEU A 600 3.64 32.49 -11.87
C LEU A 600 4.14 33.17 -13.15
N THR A 601 3.47 32.96 -14.28
CA THR A 601 3.84 33.50 -15.58
C THR A 601 3.71 35.02 -15.63
N VAL A 602 2.65 35.60 -15.07
CA VAL A 602 2.52 37.07 -15.00
C VAL A 602 3.54 37.67 -14.03
N ALA A 603 3.79 37.01 -12.88
CA ALA A 603 4.82 37.42 -11.94
C ALA A 603 6.22 37.41 -12.59
N GLY A 604 6.64 36.27 -13.17
CA GLY A 604 7.94 36.13 -13.84
C GLY A 604 8.08 37.04 -15.06
N GLY A 605 7.04 37.14 -15.89
CA GLY A 605 7.02 38.05 -17.05
C GLY A 605 7.26 39.51 -16.67
N SER A 606 6.69 39.97 -15.55
CA SER A 606 6.93 41.34 -15.06
C SER A 606 8.38 41.59 -14.64
N TRP A 607 9.11 40.59 -14.14
CA TRP A 607 10.54 40.67 -13.84
C TRP A 607 11.36 40.89 -15.12
N TYR A 608 11.09 40.09 -16.15
CA TYR A 608 11.78 40.18 -17.44
C TYR A 608 11.44 41.45 -18.24
N VAL A 609 10.26 42.05 -18.02
CA VAL A 609 9.93 43.39 -18.54
C VAL A 609 10.69 44.48 -17.78
N ALA A 610 10.68 44.43 -16.44
CA ALA A 610 11.30 45.46 -15.61
C ALA A 610 12.84 45.51 -15.70
N VAL A 611 13.51 44.40 -16.02
CA VAL A 611 14.99 44.31 -16.06
C VAL A 611 15.65 45.28 -17.06
N ASN A 612 14.92 45.67 -18.12
CA ASN A 612 15.39 46.65 -19.11
C ASN A 612 14.90 48.08 -18.82
N MET A 613 14.15 48.30 -17.73
CA MET A 613 13.45 49.55 -17.43
C MET A 613 13.92 50.22 -16.13
N THR A 614 14.41 49.44 -15.15
CA THR A 614 14.90 49.97 -13.86
C THR A 614 16.30 49.47 -13.51
N THR A 615 16.84 49.92 -12.37
CA THR A 615 18.20 49.56 -11.93
C THR A 615 18.24 48.16 -11.30
N PRO A 616 19.38 47.43 -11.34
CA PRO A 616 19.53 46.16 -10.64
C PRO A 616 19.27 46.26 -9.13
N SER A 617 19.62 47.38 -8.49
CA SER A 617 19.32 47.66 -7.07
C SER A 617 17.81 47.76 -6.82
N ASP A 618 17.09 48.58 -7.60
CA ASP A 618 15.64 48.75 -7.48
C ASP A 618 14.91 47.42 -7.70
N LEU A 619 15.28 46.70 -8.76
CA LEU A 619 14.71 45.41 -9.11
C LEU A 619 14.94 44.36 -8.02
N THR A 620 16.16 44.29 -7.47
CA THR A 620 16.48 43.39 -6.36
C THR A 620 15.73 43.78 -5.09
N ALA A 621 15.63 45.06 -4.76
CA ALA A 621 14.93 45.53 -3.57
C ALA A 621 13.42 45.25 -3.62
N ILE A 622 12.77 45.60 -4.73
CA ILE A 622 11.31 45.53 -4.86
C ILE A 622 10.84 44.09 -5.06
N TYR A 623 11.51 43.28 -5.88
CA TYR A 623 11.09 41.90 -6.12
C TYR A 623 11.17 41.02 -4.86
N ASN A 624 12.19 41.24 -4.02
CA ASN A 624 12.37 40.52 -2.76
C ASN A 624 11.39 40.94 -1.65
N CYS A 625 10.59 41.99 -1.85
CA CYS A 625 9.42 42.26 -1.01
C CYS A 625 8.31 41.20 -1.16
N SER A 626 8.43 40.27 -2.12
CA SER A 626 7.52 39.13 -2.30
C SER A 626 7.43 38.23 -1.06
N ALA A 627 8.50 38.15 -0.25
CA ALA A 627 8.47 37.45 1.04
C ALA A 627 7.49 38.08 2.06
N PHE A 628 7.31 39.40 2.02
CA PHE A 628 6.27 40.09 2.80
C PHE A 628 4.88 39.78 2.27
N PHE A 629 4.69 39.83 0.93
CA PHE A 629 3.40 39.49 0.33
C PHE A 629 3.02 38.02 0.52
N ALA A 630 3.98 37.09 0.49
CA ALA A 630 3.75 35.68 0.81
C ALA A 630 3.19 35.49 2.23
N TYR A 631 3.66 36.27 3.22
CA TYR A 631 3.08 36.23 4.57
C TYR A 631 1.74 36.96 4.67
N ALA A 632 1.60 38.12 4.03
CA ALA A 632 0.34 38.86 3.97
C ALA A 632 -0.79 38.05 3.30
N PHE A 633 -0.45 37.18 2.35
CA PHE A 633 -1.38 36.25 1.71
C PHE A 633 -1.55 34.92 2.46
N SER A 634 -0.54 34.38 3.17
CA SER A 634 -0.70 33.12 3.90
C SER A 634 -1.72 33.21 5.04
N ILE A 635 -1.82 34.37 5.69
CA ILE A 635 -2.81 34.62 6.75
C ILE A 635 -4.27 34.39 6.24
N PRO A 636 -4.79 35.11 5.23
CA PRO A 636 -6.16 34.92 4.74
C PRO A 636 -6.36 33.70 3.83
N LEU A 637 -5.32 33.18 3.16
CA LEU A 637 -5.47 32.06 2.21
C LEU A 637 -5.12 30.68 2.79
N LEU A 638 -4.31 30.60 3.86
CA LEU A 638 -3.97 29.33 4.54
C LEU A 638 -4.45 29.30 6.00
N ASN A 639 -5.11 30.36 6.48
CA ASN A 639 -5.48 30.56 7.89
C ASN A 639 -4.27 30.53 8.84
N GLU A 640 -3.09 30.98 8.38
CA GLU A 640 -1.90 31.08 9.23
C GLU A 640 -2.12 32.12 10.35
N LYS A 641 -1.72 31.76 11.57
CA LYS A 641 -1.84 32.65 12.75
C LYS A 641 -0.86 33.81 12.62
N LEU A 642 -1.34 35.03 12.85
CA LEU A 642 -0.49 36.21 12.93
C LEU A 642 0.40 36.09 14.17
N ARG A 643 1.72 36.07 13.96
CA ARG A 643 2.75 35.91 15.01
C ARG A 643 3.73 37.06 14.91
N VAL A 644 3.89 37.81 16.00
CA VAL A 644 4.77 38.99 16.03
C VAL A 644 6.22 38.63 15.73
N ASP A 645 6.69 37.45 16.14
CA ASP A 645 8.01 36.92 15.80
C ASP A 645 8.18 36.58 14.31
N LYS A 646 7.12 36.16 13.60
CA LYS A 646 7.13 36.03 12.12
C LYS A 646 7.15 37.39 11.44
N VAL A 647 6.25 38.30 11.84
CA VAL A 647 6.17 39.68 11.31
C VAL A 647 7.54 40.38 11.42
N PHE A 648 8.15 40.32 12.60
CA PHE A 648 9.45 40.94 12.87
C PHE A 648 10.57 40.30 12.04
N SER A 649 10.61 38.96 11.93
CA SER A 649 11.62 38.27 11.10
C SER A 649 11.54 38.71 9.64
N VAL A 650 10.33 38.75 9.06
CA VAL A 650 10.11 39.21 7.68
C VAL A 650 10.55 40.67 7.52
N ALA A 651 10.18 41.56 8.45
CA ALA A 651 10.58 42.96 8.41
C ALA A 651 12.11 43.16 8.49
N VAL A 652 12.81 42.42 9.36
CA VAL A 652 14.28 42.47 9.46
C VAL A 652 14.94 41.96 8.18
N ALA A 653 14.39 40.91 7.55
CA ALA A 653 14.88 40.43 6.27
C ALA A 653 14.71 41.50 5.16
N THR A 654 13.53 42.12 5.05
CA THR A 654 13.28 43.20 4.08
C THR A 654 14.20 44.41 4.32
N ILE A 655 14.45 44.80 5.58
CA ILE A 655 15.43 45.85 5.90
C ILE A 655 16.84 45.43 5.45
N GLY A 656 17.24 44.19 5.71
CA GLY A 656 18.53 43.66 5.25
C GLY A 656 18.70 43.73 3.73
N VAL A 657 17.66 43.37 2.97
CA VAL A 657 17.63 43.51 1.50
C VAL A 657 17.81 44.96 1.06
N MET A 658 17.10 45.90 1.69
CA MET A 658 17.20 47.33 1.38
C MET A 658 18.61 47.88 1.68
N VAL A 659 19.25 47.40 2.75
CA VAL A 659 20.64 47.73 3.09
C VAL A 659 21.62 47.21 2.05
N VAL A 660 21.48 45.97 1.54
CA VAL A 660 22.35 45.50 0.43
C VAL A 660 22.10 46.31 -0.85
N ALA A 661 20.84 46.56 -1.21
CA ALA A 661 20.49 47.18 -2.49
C ALA A 661 20.88 48.67 -2.61
N TYR A 662 20.85 49.42 -1.50
CA TYR A 662 21.04 50.88 -1.48
C TYR A 662 22.15 51.38 -0.54
N GLY A 663 22.76 50.51 0.27
CA GLY A 663 23.77 50.92 1.26
C GLY A 663 25.13 51.28 0.65
N ASP A 664 25.43 50.82 -0.57
CA ASP A 664 26.61 51.25 -1.31
C ASP A 664 26.36 52.60 -1.99
N GLY A 665 27.08 53.62 -1.51
CA GLY A 665 26.99 54.99 -1.97
C GLY A 665 27.37 55.19 -3.46
N PRO A 666 27.13 56.38 -4.02
CA PRO A 666 27.08 56.63 -5.47
C PRO A 666 28.37 56.40 -6.29
N ASN A 667 29.46 55.95 -5.67
CA ASN A 667 30.80 55.86 -6.29
C ASN A 667 31.08 54.56 -7.05
N LYS A 668 30.23 53.52 -7.00
CA LYS A 668 30.30 52.35 -7.93
C LYS A 668 29.45 52.52 -9.21
N LYS A 669 29.38 53.75 -9.76
CA LYS A 669 28.63 54.07 -11.00
C LYS A 669 29.49 54.14 -12.28
N VAL A 670 30.03 53.00 -12.69
CA VAL A 670 30.46 52.70 -14.07
C VAL A 670 30.06 51.23 -14.32
N SER A 671 29.32 50.85 -15.36
CA SER A 671 29.47 51.26 -16.76
C SER A 671 28.16 51.24 -17.59
N LYS A 672 28.10 52.12 -18.61
CA LYS A 672 27.28 52.08 -19.84
C LYS A 672 25.74 51.90 -19.76
N GLY A 673 25.00 52.96 -20.07
CA GLY A 673 23.64 52.82 -20.66
C GLY A 673 22.70 54.02 -20.55
N GLY A 674 22.77 54.98 -21.49
CA GLY A 674 21.67 55.91 -21.80
C GLY A 674 21.58 57.22 -20.99
N THR A 675 21.73 58.35 -21.68
CA THR A 675 21.25 59.67 -21.25
C THR A 675 19.83 59.89 -21.76
N ASP A 676 18.91 60.40 -20.91
CA ASP A 676 17.94 61.47 -21.21
C ASP A 676 16.84 61.57 -20.14
N ASN A 677 16.09 62.68 -20.13
CA ASN A 677 15.02 62.96 -19.15
C ASN A 677 13.86 61.94 -19.17
N THR A 678 13.73 61.12 -20.21
CA THR A 678 12.81 59.97 -20.28
C THR A 678 13.18 58.84 -19.31
N GLY A 679 14.44 58.74 -18.88
CA GLY A 679 14.92 57.68 -17.99
C GLY A 679 14.22 57.63 -16.63
N GLY A 680 13.79 58.79 -16.09
CA GLY A 680 13.04 58.85 -14.83
C GLY A 680 11.65 58.20 -14.92
N GLN A 681 10.96 58.41 -16.04
CA GLN A 681 9.61 57.88 -16.27
C GLN A 681 9.66 56.38 -16.57
N ASN A 682 10.64 55.92 -17.35
CA ASN A 682 10.87 54.49 -17.60
C ASN A 682 11.25 53.74 -16.31
N ARG A 683 12.11 54.32 -15.46
CA ARG A 683 12.45 53.75 -14.15
C ARG A 683 11.24 53.65 -13.22
N LEU A 684 10.40 54.68 -13.16
CA LEU A 684 9.16 54.64 -12.38
C LEU A 684 8.21 53.55 -12.89
N LEU A 685 8.04 53.44 -14.21
CA LEU A 685 7.20 52.42 -14.83
C LEU A 685 7.74 51.00 -14.55
N GLY A 686 9.06 50.79 -14.67
CA GLY A 686 9.73 49.54 -14.30
C GLY A 686 9.54 49.18 -12.82
N ASN A 687 9.65 50.17 -11.91
CA ASN A 687 9.44 49.98 -10.47
C ASN A 687 7.98 49.63 -10.13
N ILE A 688 7.00 50.15 -10.86
CA ILE A 688 5.59 49.77 -10.73
C ILE A 688 5.38 48.32 -11.22
N VAL A 689 5.94 47.97 -12.39
CA VAL A 689 5.82 46.63 -12.97
C VAL A 689 6.42 45.55 -12.07
N ILE A 690 7.65 45.73 -11.58
CA ILE A 690 8.29 44.79 -10.64
C ILE A 690 7.60 44.77 -9.26
N GLY A 691 6.97 45.88 -8.84
CA GLY A 691 6.13 45.93 -7.63
C GLY A 691 4.89 45.06 -7.74
N ILE A 692 4.18 45.12 -8.87
CA ILE A 692 3.07 44.20 -9.19
C ILE A 692 3.58 42.75 -9.26
N GLY A 693 4.75 42.53 -9.87
CA GLY A 693 5.43 41.23 -9.90
C GLY A 693 5.69 40.63 -8.53
N SER A 694 6.21 41.44 -7.61
CA SER A 694 6.50 41.09 -6.22
C SER A 694 5.25 40.60 -5.47
N ILE A 695 4.12 41.31 -5.65
CA ILE A 695 2.81 40.93 -5.10
C ILE A 695 2.33 39.60 -5.70
N LEU A 696 2.38 39.46 -7.03
CA LEU A 696 1.92 38.26 -7.73
C LEU A 696 2.80 37.03 -7.46
N TYR A 697 4.09 37.20 -7.23
CA TYR A 697 5.00 36.12 -6.86
C TYR A 697 4.70 35.60 -5.44
N GLY A 698 4.54 36.51 -4.47
CA GLY A 698 4.12 36.14 -3.11
C GLY A 698 2.74 35.48 -3.08
N LEU A 699 1.81 35.93 -3.93
CA LEU A 699 0.51 35.26 -4.13
C LEU A 699 0.68 33.85 -4.71
N TYR A 700 1.53 33.69 -5.74
CA TYR A 700 1.78 32.39 -6.38
C TYR A 700 2.27 31.33 -5.38
N GLU A 701 3.22 31.65 -4.49
CA GLU A 701 3.72 30.69 -3.50
C GLU A 701 2.61 30.16 -2.58
N VAL A 702 1.70 31.06 -2.19
CA VAL A 702 0.55 30.74 -1.32
C VAL A 702 -0.54 29.97 -2.08
N LEU A 703 -0.81 30.30 -3.35
CA LEU A 703 -1.71 29.54 -4.21
C LEU A 703 -1.17 28.13 -4.48
N TYR A 704 0.14 27.98 -4.71
CA TYR A 704 0.80 26.68 -4.84
C TYR A 704 0.71 25.86 -3.55
N LYS A 705 0.95 26.46 -2.37
CA LYS A 705 0.76 25.77 -1.08
C LYS A 705 -0.69 25.35 -0.86
N ARG A 706 -1.67 26.19 -1.22
CA ARG A 706 -3.11 25.94 -1.00
C ARG A 706 -3.70 24.87 -1.92
N PHE A 707 -3.32 24.86 -3.20
CA PHE A 707 -4.01 24.07 -4.22
C PHE A 707 -3.14 22.98 -4.88
N ALA A 708 -1.82 22.99 -4.68
CA ALA A 708 -0.91 22.05 -5.34
C ALA A 708 0.02 21.28 -4.38
N CYS A 709 -0.06 21.53 -3.07
CA CYS A 709 0.63 20.75 -2.05
C CYS A 709 -0.33 19.79 -1.34
N PRO A 710 0.12 18.58 -0.97
CA PRO A 710 -0.71 17.67 -0.17
C PRO A 710 -0.86 18.16 1.27
N PRO A 711 -1.94 17.78 1.97
CA PRO A 711 -2.24 18.24 3.32
C PRO A 711 -1.18 17.85 4.36
N GLU A 712 -1.13 18.61 5.45
CA GLU A 712 -0.30 18.33 6.63
C GLU A 712 -0.50 16.88 7.14
N GLY A 713 0.51 16.30 7.76
CA GLY A 713 0.53 14.86 8.10
C GLY A 713 0.92 13.93 6.94
N THR A 714 0.83 14.36 5.68
CA THR A 714 1.33 13.58 4.53
C THR A 714 2.84 13.32 4.65
N SER A 715 3.27 12.07 4.44
CA SER A 715 4.70 11.70 4.56
C SER A 715 5.61 12.51 3.62
N PRO A 716 6.81 12.97 4.04
CA PRO A 716 7.66 13.85 3.23
C PRO A 716 7.98 13.33 1.83
N GLY A 717 8.15 12.01 1.67
CA GLY A 717 8.41 11.40 0.37
C GLY A 717 7.24 11.50 -0.63
N ARG A 718 5.99 11.60 -0.16
CA ARG A 718 4.83 11.93 -1.02
C ARG A 718 4.89 13.38 -1.46
N GLY A 719 5.13 14.32 -0.53
CA GLY A 719 5.29 15.74 -0.83
C GLY A 719 6.38 16.02 -1.87
N THR A 720 7.60 15.50 -1.64
CA THR A 720 8.72 15.66 -2.58
C THR A 720 8.42 15.10 -3.99
N ILE A 721 7.71 13.98 -4.09
CA ILE A 721 7.35 13.40 -5.40
C ILE A 721 6.27 14.22 -6.09
N PHE A 722 5.25 14.64 -5.34
CA PHE A 722 4.13 15.39 -5.88
C PHE A 722 4.54 16.81 -6.33
N ALA A 723 5.37 17.49 -5.55
CA ALA A 723 5.87 18.83 -5.85
C ALA A 723 6.60 18.89 -7.21
N ASN A 724 7.55 17.99 -7.47
CA ASN A 724 8.24 17.93 -8.77
C ASN A 724 7.31 17.49 -9.91
N THR A 725 6.31 16.64 -9.63
CA THR A 725 5.30 16.25 -10.63
C THR A 725 4.45 17.46 -11.03
N PHE A 726 3.97 18.25 -10.08
CA PHE A 726 3.23 19.48 -10.36
C PHE A 726 4.13 20.54 -11.02
N GLY A 727 5.39 20.67 -10.60
CA GLY A 727 6.39 21.51 -11.26
C GLY A 727 6.58 21.14 -12.75
N SER A 728 6.55 19.86 -13.11
CA SER A 728 6.56 19.45 -14.51
C SER A 728 5.25 19.73 -15.25
N LEU A 729 4.10 19.75 -14.59
CA LEU A 729 2.86 20.24 -15.19
C LEU A 729 2.95 21.75 -15.49
N ILE A 730 3.54 22.55 -14.59
CA ILE A 730 3.85 23.98 -14.81
C ILE A 730 4.78 24.15 -16.03
N GLY A 731 5.85 23.36 -16.11
CA GLY A 731 6.79 23.40 -17.23
C GLY A 731 6.18 22.98 -18.57
N VAL A 732 5.34 21.94 -18.58
CA VAL A 732 4.59 21.53 -19.78
C VAL A 732 3.58 22.60 -20.20
N PHE A 733 2.85 23.22 -19.27
CA PHE A 733 1.96 24.34 -19.57
C PHE A 733 2.75 25.54 -20.15
N THR A 734 3.92 25.84 -19.58
CA THR A 734 4.84 26.87 -20.11
C THR A 734 5.22 26.57 -21.56
N LEU A 735 5.68 25.35 -21.87
CA LEU A 735 6.03 24.94 -23.23
C LEU A 735 4.85 24.95 -24.21
N LEU A 736 3.62 24.72 -23.73
CA LEU A 736 2.41 24.70 -24.57
C LEU A 736 1.77 26.09 -24.81
N VAL A 737 2.06 27.08 -23.95
CA VAL A 737 1.40 28.40 -24.00
C VAL A 737 2.36 29.55 -24.30
N LEU A 738 3.55 29.57 -23.69
CA LEU A 738 4.51 30.68 -23.82
C LEU A 738 5.36 30.62 -25.09
N TRP A 739 5.17 29.62 -25.95
CA TRP A 739 5.70 29.68 -27.32
C TRP A 739 4.86 30.61 -28.22
N ILE A 740 3.57 30.81 -27.93
CA ILE A 740 2.63 31.52 -28.81
C ILE A 740 3.06 32.98 -29.04
N PRO A 741 3.62 33.72 -28.05
CA PRO A 741 4.13 35.07 -28.30
C PRO A 741 5.49 35.12 -29.02
N LEU A 742 6.26 34.03 -29.13
CA LEU A 742 7.60 34.06 -29.73
C LEU A 742 7.60 34.53 -31.21
N PRO A 743 6.73 34.02 -32.11
CA PRO A 743 6.65 34.52 -33.48
C PRO A 743 6.20 35.98 -33.55
N PHE A 744 5.33 36.42 -32.64
CA PHE A 744 4.80 37.78 -32.59
C PHE A 744 5.87 38.80 -32.13
N LEU A 745 6.62 38.46 -31.07
CA LEU A 745 7.74 39.27 -30.58
C LEU A 745 8.90 39.35 -31.59
N HIS A 746 9.15 38.26 -32.32
CA HIS A 746 10.11 38.25 -33.43
C HIS A 746 9.64 39.10 -34.61
N TRP A 747 8.37 39.00 -35.01
CA TRP A 747 7.80 39.76 -36.15
C TRP A 747 7.73 41.27 -35.90
N ILE A 748 7.39 41.68 -34.67
CA ILE A 748 7.39 43.10 -34.26
C ILE A 748 8.80 43.61 -33.95
N GLY A 749 9.80 42.72 -33.85
CA GLY A 749 11.19 43.07 -33.55
C GLY A 749 11.47 43.47 -32.10
N TRP A 750 10.52 43.27 -31.19
CA TRP A 750 10.71 43.49 -29.74
C TRP A 750 11.70 42.49 -29.13
N GLU A 751 11.65 41.23 -29.57
CA GLU A 751 12.70 40.26 -29.27
C GLU A 751 12.86 39.30 -30.46
N THR A 752 13.95 39.45 -31.21
CA THR A 752 14.26 38.54 -32.33
C THR A 752 14.65 37.17 -31.78
N PHE A 753 13.73 36.20 -31.85
CA PHE A 753 14.03 34.81 -31.48
C PHE A 753 15.21 34.26 -32.30
N GLU A 754 16.22 33.75 -31.60
CA GLU A 754 17.51 33.34 -32.16
C GLU A 754 18.18 32.34 -31.20
N TRP A 755 18.57 31.16 -31.69
CA TRP A 755 19.19 30.13 -30.85
C TRP A 755 20.62 30.54 -30.43
N PRO A 756 21.02 30.33 -29.16
CA PRO A 756 22.39 30.58 -28.73
C PRO A 756 23.35 29.59 -29.41
N THR A 757 24.55 30.07 -29.72
CA THR A 757 25.61 29.28 -30.37
C THR A 757 26.91 29.33 -29.57
N GLY A 758 27.80 28.37 -29.80
CA GLY A 758 29.10 28.29 -29.12
C GLY A 758 28.98 28.22 -27.59
N GLU A 759 29.80 29.00 -26.89
CA GLU A 759 29.85 29.02 -25.42
C GLU A 759 28.53 29.45 -24.77
N ALA A 760 27.78 30.37 -25.38
CA ALA A 760 26.48 30.82 -24.87
C ALA A 760 25.47 29.67 -24.78
N ALA A 761 25.53 28.68 -25.67
CA ALA A 761 24.66 27.51 -25.62
C ALA A 761 24.96 26.60 -24.41
N TRP A 762 26.24 26.37 -24.11
CA TRP A 762 26.62 25.55 -22.94
C TRP A 762 26.38 26.28 -21.61
N MET A 763 26.71 27.56 -21.53
CA MET A 763 26.42 28.37 -20.34
C MET A 763 24.91 28.46 -20.08
N LEU A 764 24.09 28.62 -21.12
CA LEU A 764 22.63 28.62 -20.97
C LEU A 764 22.10 27.24 -20.56
N LEU A 765 22.65 26.13 -21.06
CA LEU A 765 22.26 24.79 -20.61
C LEU A 765 22.54 24.58 -19.12
N ILE A 766 23.70 25.06 -18.63
CA ILE A 766 24.03 25.04 -17.20
C ILE A 766 23.04 25.92 -16.41
N SER A 767 22.77 27.15 -16.86
CA SER A 767 21.85 28.09 -16.21
C SER A 767 20.41 27.56 -16.14
N VAL A 768 19.92 26.94 -17.22
CA VAL A 768 18.58 26.34 -17.32
C VAL A 768 18.46 25.07 -16.46
N GLY A 769 19.51 24.26 -16.36
CA GLY A 769 19.58 23.12 -15.45
C GLY A 769 19.68 23.54 -13.97
N ALA A 770 20.40 24.62 -13.69
CA ALA A 770 20.47 25.24 -12.38
C ALA A 770 19.11 25.84 -11.96
N ASN A 771 18.42 26.54 -12.86
CA ASN A 771 17.05 27.02 -12.60
C ASN A 771 16.08 25.87 -12.30
N ALA A 772 16.07 24.81 -13.11
CA ALA A 772 15.25 23.63 -12.80
C ALA A 772 15.58 23.07 -11.40
N THR A 773 16.86 22.91 -11.08
CA THR A 773 17.28 22.35 -9.79
C THR A 773 16.91 23.27 -8.61
N PHE A 774 17.04 24.58 -8.77
CA PHE A 774 16.55 25.59 -7.83
C PHE A 774 15.03 25.48 -7.66
N SER A 775 14.26 25.64 -8.73
CA SER A 775 12.80 25.72 -8.68
C SER A 775 12.15 24.43 -8.19
N GLY A 776 12.64 23.26 -8.62
CA GLY A 776 12.17 21.97 -8.09
C GLY A 776 12.43 21.83 -6.60
N SER A 777 13.62 22.19 -6.14
CA SER A 777 13.97 22.18 -4.72
C SER A 777 13.13 23.18 -3.90
N PHE A 778 12.82 24.34 -4.48
CA PHE A 778 11.98 25.39 -3.88
C PHE A 778 10.50 24.97 -3.77
N LEU A 779 9.94 24.36 -4.82
CA LEU A 779 8.60 23.76 -4.79
C LEU A 779 8.48 22.66 -3.73
N VAL A 780 9.53 21.85 -3.54
CA VAL A 780 9.61 20.86 -2.47
C VAL A 780 9.73 21.53 -1.10
N LEU A 781 10.49 22.63 -0.97
CA LEU A 781 10.65 23.37 0.28
C LEU A 781 9.31 23.99 0.75
N ILE A 782 8.56 24.63 -0.14
CA ILE A 782 7.22 25.17 0.18
C ILE A 782 6.26 24.03 0.57
N SER A 783 6.30 22.91 -0.17
CA SER A 783 5.48 21.74 0.14
C SER A 783 5.76 21.18 1.54
N LEU A 784 7.04 21.04 1.90
CA LEU A 784 7.48 20.49 3.19
C LEU A 784 7.48 21.50 4.35
N THR A 785 7.38 22.80 4.09
CA THR A 785 7.42 23.87 5.13
C THR A 785 6.27 24.88 4.90
N SER A 786 6.54 26.19 4.89
CA SER A 786 5.58 27.25 4.55
C SER A 786 6.09 28.10 3.38
N PRO A 787 5.22 28.85 2.68
CA PRO A 787 5.63 29.87 1.72
C PRO A 787 6.65 30.83 2.35
N VAL A 788 6.29 31.41 3.49
CA VAL A 788 7.06 32.43 4.21
C VAL A 788 8.48 31.98 4.56
N LEU A 789 8.64 30.75 5.07
CA LEU A 789 9.98 30.23 5.37
C LEU A 789 10.80 30.03 4.09
N SER A 790 10.14 29.64 2.99
CA SER A 790 10.79 29.41 1.70
C SER A 790 11.25 30.73 1.07
N SER A 791 10.38 31.73 0.93
CA SER A 791 10.76 33.03 0.34
C SER A 791 11.73 33.82 1.20
N VAL A 792 11.63 33.81 2.54
CA VAL A 792 12.66 34.43 3.40
C VAL A 792 13.99 33.67 3.32
N ALA A 793 13.98 32.34 3.19
CA ALA A 793 15.21 31.59 2.95
C ALA A 793 15.83 31.88 1.58
N ALA A 794 15.03 32.16 0.55
CA ALA A 794 15.54 32.58 -0.75
C ALA A 794 16.29 33.92 -0.68
N LEU A 795 15.97 34.81 0.26
CA LEU A 795 16.73 36.07 0.46
C LEU A 795 18.20 35.85 0.86
N LEU A 796 18.55 34.67 1.42
CA LEU A 796 19.95 34.32 1.70
C LEU A 796 20.81 34.28 0.43
N THR A 797 20.22 34.05 -0.75
CA THR A 797 20.99 33.99 -2.01
C THR A 797 21.66 35.31 -2.34
N ILE A 798 21.08 36.45 -1.93
CA ILE A 798 21.63 37.78 -2.16
C ILE A 798 23.04 37.88 -1.52
N PHE A 799 23.18 37.38 -0.29
CA PHE A 799 24.47 37.35 0.41
C PHE A 799 25.39 36.25 -0.12
N LEU A 800 24.86 35.10 -0.53
CA LEU A 800 25.65 34.01 -1.11
C LEU A 800 26.21 34.34 -2.50
N VAL A 801 25.47 35.09 -3.33
CA VAL A 801 25.97 35.64 -4.61
C VAL A 801 27.09 36.63 -4.31
N ALA A 802 26.88 37.62 -3.42
CA ALA A 802 27.92 38.59 -3.06
C ALA A 802 29.21 37.95 -2.48
N LEU A 803 29.07 36.83 -1.74
CA LEU A 803 30.22 36.03 -1.30
C LEU A 803 30.95 35.34 -2.46
N VAL A 804 30.22 34.78 -3.44
CA VAL A 804 30.80 34.15 -4.63
C VAL A 804 31.42 35.19 -5.57
N ASP A 805 30.81 36.36 -5.75
CA ASP A 805 31.40 37.51 -6.44
C ASP A 805 32.75 37.88 -5.84
N TRP A 806 32.85 37.98 -4.51
CA TRP A 806 34.12 38.25 -3.82
C TRP A 806 35.16 37.15 -4.08
N PHE A 807 34.78 35.87 -3.98
CA PHE A 807 35.69 34.76 -4.29
C PHE A 807 36.10 34.69 -5.77
N ARG A 808 35.27 35.20 -6.69
CA ARG A 808 35.50 35.18 -8.15
C ARG A 808 36.33 36.37 -8.65
N THR A 809 36.11 37.55 -8.07
CA THR A 809 36.70 38.83 -8.52
C THR A 809 37.84 39.33 -7.63
N GLY A 810 37.87 38.94 -6.36
CA GLY A 810 38.77 39.48 -5.34
C GLY A 810 38.30 40.82 -4.72
N ASP A 811 37.25 41.44 -5.27
CA ASP A 811 36.72 42.74 -4.83
C ASP A 811 36.08 42.62 -3.44
N SER A 812 36.58 43.35 -2.45
CA SER A 812 36.12 43.19 -1.06
C SER A 812 34.66 43.56 -0.86
N LEU A 813 33.91 42.69 -0.15
CA LEU A 813 32.52 42.95 0.23
C LEU A 813 32.37 44.29 0.94
N SER A 814 31.36 45.05 0.53
CA SER A 814 31.01 46.30 1.17
C SER A 814 30.43 46.10 2.57
N MET A 815 30.56 47.13 3.42
CA MET A 815 29.92 47.11 4.74
C MET A 815 28.39 46.99 4.62
N ALA A 816 27.79 47.53 3.55
CA ALA A 816 26.38 47.37 3.22
C ALA A 816 26.02 45.89 2.96
N SER A 817 26.78 45.21 2.09
CA SER A 817 26.60 43.78 1.80
C SER A 817 26.73 42.90 3.06
N ILE A 818 27.71 43.19 3.91
CA ILE A 818 27.96 42.44 5.16
C ILE A 818 26.83 42.68 6.18
N ILE A 819 26.46 43.94 6.44
CA ILE A 819 25.41 44.27 7.42
C ILE A 819 24.05 43.74 6.95
N GLY A 820 23.69 43.95 5.68
CA GLY A 820 22.45 43.44 5.10
C GLY A 820 22.39 41.91 5.08
N GLY A 821 23.49 41.25 4.70
CA GLY A 821 23.61 39.79 4.74
C GLY A 821 23.47 39.20 6.15
N LEU A 822 24.06 39.86 7.16
CA LEU A 822 23.89 39.47 8.57
C LEU A 822 22.43 39.64 9.03
N LEU A 823 21.76 40.73 8.67
CA LEU A 823 20.34 40.94 9.00
C LEU A 823 19.44 39.87 8.38
N ILE A 824 19.63 39.54 7.10
CA ILE A 824 18.88 38.46 6.42
C ILE A 824 19.16 37.11 7.09
N THR A 825 20.42 36.83 7.45
CA THR A 825 20.82 35.59 8.12
C THR A 825 20.17 35.45 9.49
N VAL A 826 20.19 36.50 10.32
CA VAL A 826 19.52 36.54 11.64
C VAL A 826 18.01 36.37 11.49
N ALA A 827 17.38 37.06 10.53
CA ALA A 827 15.96 36.93 10.24
C ALA A 827 15.56 35.50 9.83
N PHE A 828 16.36 34.84 8.97
CA PHE A 828 16.12 33.45 8.58
C PHE A 828 16.20 32.48 9.78
N PHE A 829 17.21 32.63 10.65
CA PHE A 829 17.31 31.80 11.86
C PHE A 829 16.17 32.07 12.84
N MET A 830 15.76 33.33 13.03
CA MET A 830 14.63 33.69 13.88
C MET A 830 13.30 33.13 13.35
N LEU A 831 13.05 33.21 12.04
CA LEU A 831 11.87 32.63 11.41
C LEU A 831 11.87 31.10 11.46
N SER A 832 13.04 30.47 11.26
CA SER A 832 13.22 29.03 11.39
C SER A 832 12.90 28.56 12.81
N TYR A 833 13.38 29.28 13.83
CA TYR A 833 13.08 28.99 15.23
C TYR A 833 11.60 29.22 15.57
N SER A 834 10.99 30.31 15.09
CA SER A 834 9.56 30.58 15.25
C SER A 834 8.70 29.46 14.66
N THR A 835 9.00 29.03 13.43
CA THR A 835 8.30 27.94 12.72
C THR A 835 8.49 26.59 13.43
N TYR A 836 9.69 26.31 13.94
CA TYR A 836 9.95 25.12 14.75
C TYR A 836 9.21 25.13 16.09
N ARG A 837 9.08 26.31 16.73
CA ARG A 837 8.31 26.46 17.98
C ARG A 837 6.82 26.26 17.73
N GLU A 838 6.27 26.89 16.69
CA GLU A 838 4.87 26.71 16.26
C GLU A 838 4.53 25.25 16.00
N MET A 839 5.34 24.52 15.23
CA MET A 839 5.09 23.10 14.99
C MET A 839 5.20 22.23 16.25
N ASN A 840 5.96 22.64 17.27
CA ASN A 840 5.99 21.96 18.57
C ASN A 840 4.79 22.32 19.45
N GLU A 841 4.31 23.57 19.42
CA GLU A 841 3.06 23.99 20.05
C GLU A 841 1.87 23.23 19.44
N GLU A 842 1.82 23.07 18.12
CA GLU A 842 0.75 22.35 17.42
C GLU A 842 0.86 20.83 17.57
N ARG A 843 2.09 20.27 17.62
CA ARG A 843 2.30 18.87 18.04
C ARG A 843 1.85 18.63 19.48
N LYS A 844 2.09 19.59 20.40
CA LYS A 844 1.62 19.47 21.79
C LYS A 844 0.10 19.52 21.84
N LYS A 845 -0.53 20.43 21.09
CA LYS A 845 -2.00 20.48 20.97
C LYS A 845 -2.62 19.26 20.31
N HIS A 846 -1.97 18.64 19.33
CA HIS A 846 -2.45 17.37 18.80
C HIS A 846 -2.33 16.25 19.84
N LEU A 847 -1.25 16.18 20.62
CA LEU A 847 -1.16 15.20 21.71
C LEU A 847 -2.17 15.49 22.84
N GLU A 848 -2.38 16.74 23.19
CA GLU A 848 -3.40 17.17 24.16
C GLU A 848 -4.82 16.90 23.65
N ASN A 849 -5.08 17.04 22.35
CA ASN A 849 -6.37 16.69 21.73
C ASN A 849 -6.54 15.17 21.59
N ASP A 850 -5.51 14.41 21.22
CA ASP A 850 -5.56 12.94 21.17
C ASP A 850 -5.79 12.38 22.60
N GLU A 851 -5.16 12.98 23.62
CA GLU A 851 -5.39 12.67 25.03
C GLU A 851 -6.82 13.09 25.47
N LEU A 852 -7.28 14.30 25.15
CA LEU A 852 -8.64 14.77 25.48
C LEU A 852 -9.76 14.03 24.74
N GLU A 853 -9.54 13.59 23.50
CA GLU A 853 -10.48 12.72 22.77
C GLU A 853 -10.53 11.35 23.49
N SER A 854 -9.38 10.79 23.89
CA SER A 854 -9.33 9.53 24.67
C SER A 854 -9.89 9.63 26.09
N ASP A 855 -9.82 10.81 26.72
CA ASP A 855 -10.43 11.14 28.03
C ASP A 855 -11.90 11.62 27.89
N SER A 856 -12.46 11.66 26.67
CA SER A 856 -13.86 12.02 26.39
C SER A 856 -14.70 10.91 25.76
N ASP A 857 -14.04 9.92 25.14
CA ASP A 857 -14.62 8.64 24.73
C ASP A 857 -14.65 7.60 25.89
N ALA A 858 -14.12 7.96 27.07
CA ALA A 858 -13.97 7.14 28.29
C ALA A 858 -14.58 7.78 29.55
#